data_AF-A0A1I3CBP1-F1
#
_entry.id   AF-A0A1I3CBP1-F1
#
_cell.length_a   1.000
_cell.length_b   1.000
_cell.length_c   1.000
_cell.angle_alpha   90.00
_cell.angle_beta   90.00
_cell.angle_gamma   90.00
#
_symmetry.space_group_name_H-M   'P 1'
#
loop_
_entity.id
_entity.type
_entity.pdbx_description
1 polymer ?
#
loop_
_entity_poly.entity_id
_entity_poly.type
_entity_poly.pdbx_seq_one_letter_code
_entity_poly.pdbx_strand_id
1 'polypeptide(L)'
;MSEKKIKIVAMTACPVGIAHTYMAAENLEKAAEKMGVEMKVETHGSIGIENELTPQEIDEADGVIIASDTGLDKSRFVGKPMISKGVQAGIREPEQMIQQIIDGQASVYGNAKDKQQVQAETKRNKENPIYKHLMQGVSYMVPFVVVGGLLIAVALTLGGEPTAEGIVIPENTIWSTINDIGGAAMTFMVPILSAFIAYSIADRPGLVPGMIGGLIAADGSFYGSETGAGFIGGIISGFLAGYIALSLKKLKVPKALQSVMPIIFIPILSSLAVGLLFVFVIGQPIAALFSGLSTWLASMQGSSEILLALILGAMISVDMGGPFNKVAFLFGSGMIAEGNYRIMGPIAVAICIPPIGLGLASLVMKKKFSKGERETGKASLTMGLFGITEGAIPFASQDPLRVIPSIVVGSMAGSVSATLGNVGDRVAHGGPIVAVLGAVDNVVWFFVSVLIGVAVTILMLRLLKKDIDQGEPVISAADQVQPAGQPAASPANETKTAADPTGNENVEISKLTDILTEDLIELNLNNATKEGAIDELIAKLAKHQAITSEADFKAAILAREEESTTGIGMNIAIPHGKSAAVKEPCVVFGRREEGIDWESLDGSPAKLIFMIAVPADNKNDAHLKILQMLSRRLMDDQFREALLNVTTKEEAYDLLKTVA
;
A
#
# COMPACT_ATOMS: atom_id res chain seq x y z
N MET A 1 42.71 -7.54 29.56
CA MET A 1 41.75 -7.45 28.44
C MET A 1 40.39 -7.21 29.06
N SER A 2 39.71 -6.11 28.74
CA SER A 2 38.33 -5.87 29.19
C SER A 2 37.45 -6.99 28.62
N GLU A 3 36.74 -7.75 29.45
CA GLU A 3 35.70 -8.67 28.97
C GLU A 3 34.73 -7.87 28.08
N LYS A 4 34.52 -8.35 26.85
CA LYS A 4 33.60 -7.70 25.91
C LYS A 4 32.18 -7.93 26.45
N LYS A 5 31.57 -6.89 27.04
CA LYS A 5 30.17 -6.94 27.47
C LYS A 5 29.27 -7.18 26.26
N ILE A 6 28.35 -8.13 26.41
CA ILE A 6 27.34 -8.43 25.39
C ILE A 6 26.41 -7.22 25.26
N LYS A 7 26.17 -6.77 24.02
CA LYS A 7 25.25 -5.68 23.71
C LYS A 7 23.97 -6.21 23.06
N ILE A 8 22.81 -5.88 23.62
CA ILE A 8 21.51 -6.27 23.07
C ILE A 8 20.67 -5.00 22.86
N VAL A 9 20.03 -4.87 21.71
CA VAL A 9 19.03 -3.82 21.49
C VAL A 9 17.64 -4.41 21.51
N ALA A 10 16.65 -3.63 21.95
CA ALA A 10 15.27 -4.11 21.98
C ALA A 10 14.28 -3.08 21.43
N MET A 11 13.13 -3.56 20.95
CA MET A 11 11.96 -2.75 20.64
C MET A 11 10.76 -3.25 21.43
N THR A 12 9.99 -2.34 22.02
CA THR A 12 8.73 -2.67 22.68
C THR A 12 7.56 -1.91 22.06
N ALA A 13 6.42 -2.58 21.90
CA ALA A 13 5.19 -1.90 21.47
C ALA A 13 3.93 -2.69 21.83
N CYS A 14 2.89 -1.99 22.28
CA CYS A 14 1.54 -2.54 22.40
C CYS A 14 0.55 -1.63 21.65
N PRO A 15 -0.62 -2.12 21.22
CA PRO A 15 -1.56 -1.35 20.40
C PRO A 15 -1.95 -0.01 21.01
N VAL A 16 -2.08 0.02 22.34
CA VAL A 16 -2.44 1.21 23.12
C VAL A 16 -1.22 2.10 23.35
N GLY A 17 -0.02 1.52 23.50
CA GLY A 17 1.24 2.24 23.69
C GLY A 17 1.44 2.83 25.10
N ILE A 18 0.55 2.55 26.06
CA ILE A 18 0.61 3.16 27.40
C ILE A 18 1.41 2.22 28.33
N ALA A 19 0.76 1.46 29.22
CA ALA A 19 1.48 0.77 30.29
C ALA A 19 2.41 -0.35 29.80
N HIS A 20 1.89 -1.27 28.98
CA HIS A 20 2.64 -2.49 28.65
C HIS A 20 3.93 -2.23 27.86
N THR A 21 3.95 -1.22 26.97
CA THR A 21 5.16 -0.84 26.23
C THR A 21 6.29 -0.42 27.18
N TYR A 22 6.01 0.50 28.12
CA TYR A 22 7.02 1.00 29.06
C TYR A 22 7.37 -0.04 30.13
N MET A 23 6.41 -0.84 30.59
CA MET A 23 6.68 -1.94 31.53
C MET A 23 7.58 -3.01 30.92
N ALA A 24 7.36 -3.38 29.65
CA ALA A 24 8.24 -4.32 28.97
C ALA A 24 9.67 -3.75 28.85
N ALA A 25 9.79 -2.46 28.52
CA ALA A 25 11.09 -1.82 28.39
C ALA A 25 11.83 -1.75 29.73
N GLU A 26 11.17 -1.29 30.79
CA GLU A 26 11.77 -1.21 32.14
C GLU A 26 12.16 -2.60 32.67
N ASN A 27 11.36 -3.62 32.42
CA ASN A 27 11.66 -4.99 32.86
C ASN A 27 12.83 -5.61 32.08
N LEU A 28 12.92 -5.36 30.77
CA LEU A 28 14.06 -5.76 29.95
C LEU A 28 15.35 -5.05 30.39
N GLU A 29 15.32 -3.73 30.62
CA GLU A 29 16.48 -2.97 31.09
C GLU A 29 16.97 -3.45 32.46
N LYS A 30 16.06 -3.68 33.42
CA LYS A 30 16.41 -4.20 34.75
C LYS A 30 16.99 -5.62 34.68
N ALA A 31 16.43 -6.48 33.83
CA ALA A 31 16.95 -7.83 33.63
C ALA A 31 18.35 -7.79 32.99
N ALA A 32 18.57 -6.93 32.00
CA ALA A 32 19.88 -6.76 31.36
C ALA A 32 20.95 -6.28 32.36
N GLU A 33 20.62 -5.29 33.20
CA GLU A 33 21.51 -4.80 34.25
C GLU A 33 21.89 -5.91 35.24
N LYS A 34 20.91 -6.70 35.69
CA LYS A 34 21.13 -7.85 36.58
C LYS A 34 22.02 -8.93 35.95
N MET A 35 21.93 -9.11 34.63
CA MET A 35 22.68 -10.10 33.87
C MET A 35 24.01 -9.57 33.32
N GLY A 36 24.37 -8.31 33.59
CA GLY A 36 25.62 -7.69 33.11
C GLY A 36 25.66 -7.38 31.61
N VAL A 37 24.49 -7.35 30.95
CA VAL A 37 24.32 -7.06 29.53
C VAL A 37 24.08 -5.57 29.32
N GLU A 38 24.73 -4.98 28.33
CA GLU A 38 24.43 -3.61 27.90
C GLU A 38 23.18 -3.63 27.01
N MET A 39 22.13 -2.92 27.42
CA MET A 39 20.87 -2.90 26.68
C MET A 39 20.35 -1.49 26.45
N LYS A 40 19.84 -1.25 25.24
CA LYS A 40 19.04 -0.08 24.89
C LYS A 40 17.69 -0.53 24.32
N VAL A 41 16.60 0.02 24.85
CA VAL A 41 15.24 -0.32 24.43
C VAL A 41 14.58 0.87 23.76
N GLU A 42 14.21 0.72 22.49
CA GLU A 42 13.36 1.65 21.75
C GLU A 42 11.90 1.37 22.04
N THR A 43 11.19 2.36 22.55
CA THR A 43 9.79 2.21 22.96
C THR A 43 8.87 2.88 21.98
N HIS A 44 7.91 2.11 21.44
CA HIS A 44 6.84 2.61 20.57
C HIS A 44 5.60 2.83 21.44
N GLY A 45 5.64 3.91 22.21
CA GLY A 45 4.59 4.27 23.16
C GLY A 45 3.49 5.13 22.56
N SER A 46 2.52 5.52 23.38
CA SER A 46 1.46 6.47 23.00
C SER A 46 2.00 7.89 22.78
N ILE A 47 3.17 8.18 23.36
CA ILE A 47 3.96 9.38 23.09
C ILE A 47 4.56 9.31 21.68
N GLY A 48 4.75 8.11 21.11
CA GLY A 48 5.42 7.81 19.85
C GLY A 48 6.74 7.07 20.09
N ILE A 49 7.67 7.13 19.14
CA ILE A 49 8.99 6.47 19.27
C ILE A 49 9.87 7.25 20.26
N GLU A 50 10.40 6.58 21.28
CA GLU A 50 11.41 7.09 22.20
C GLU A 50 12.62 6.16 22.23
N ASN A 51 13.79 6.71 22.59
CA ASN A 51 15.06 5.99 22.60
C ASN A 51 15.38 5.29 21.28
N GLU A 52 15.09 5.95 20.15
CA GLU A 52 15.30 5.39 18.81
C GLU A 52 16.72 4.85 18.64
N LEU A 53 16.80 3.63 18.11
CA LEU A 53 18.05 2.91 17.84
C LEU A 53 18.72 3.51 16.61
N THR A 54 19.96 3.92 16.78
CA THR A 54 20.80 4.41 15.70
C THR A 54 21.36 3.24 14.88
N PRO A 55 21.72 3.46 13.59
CA PRO A 55 22.36 2.43 12.78
C PRO A 55 23.63 1.85 13.42
N GLN A 56 24.39 2.68 14.14
CA GLN A 56 25.60 2.26 14.85
C GLN A 56 25.27 1.34 16.02
N GLU A 57 24.27 1.66 16.84
CA GLU A 57 23.85 0.81 17.96
C GLU A 57 23.31 -0.54 17.47
N ILE A 58 22.61 -0.56 16.34
CA ILE A 58 22.15 -1.81 15.72
C ILE A 58 23.33 -2.63 15.20
N ASP A 59 24.30 -2.00 14.53
CA ASP A 59 25.47 -2.69 13.99
C ASP A 59 26.41 -3.22 15.08
N GLU A 60 26.52 -2.52 16.22
CA GLU A 60 27.28 -2.97 17.39
C GLU A 60 26.57 -4.05 18.23
N ALA A 61 25.25 -4.20 18.10
CA ALA A 61 24.48 -5.16 18.89
C ALA A 61 24.82 -6.61 18.52
N ASP A 62 25.03 -7.45 19.52
CA ASP A 62 25.21 -8.90 19.39
C ASP A 62 23.85 -9.62 19.16
N GLY A 63 22.72 -8.99 19.53
CA GLY A 63 21.38 -9.50 19.24
C GLY A 63 20.25 -8.48 19.44
N VAL A 64 19.04 -8.84 18.98
CA VAL A 64 17.86 -7.98 18.96
C VAL A 64 16.67 -8.66 19.64
N ILE A 65 15.98 -7.96 20.54
CA ILE A 65 14.74 -8.42 21.16
C ILE A 65 13.56 -7.56 20.68
N ILE A 66 12.54 -8.18 20.12
CA ILE A 66 11.27 -7.54 19.79
C ILE A 66 10.21 -8.07 20.76
N ALA A 67 9.69 -7.20 21.62
CA ALA A 67 8.57 -7.48 22.52
C ALA A 67 7.37 -6.64 22.09
N SER A 68 6.62 -7.13 21.11
CA SER A 68 5.59 -6.34 20.44
C SER A 68 4.33 -7.13 20.07
N ASP A 69 3.18 -6.51 20.31
CA ASP A 69 1.86 -6.95 19.83
C ASP A 69 1.39 -6.14 18.62
N THR A 70 2.29 -5.41 17.94
CA THR A 70 2.01 -4.58 16.76
C THR A 70 3.01 -4.86 15.65
N GLY A 71 2.65 -4.57 14.40
CA GLY A 71 3.59 -4.69 13.27
C GLY A 71 4.66 -3.59 13.32
N LEU A 72 5.85 -3.90 13.85
CA LEU A 72 7.01 -3.01 13.84
C LEU A 72 7.87 -3.24 12.58
N ASP A 73 8.49 -2.18 12.06
CA ASP A 73 9.49 -2.30 11.00
C ASP A 73 10.76 -2.96 11.54
N LYS A 74 11.08 -4.12 10.97
CA LYS A 74 12.25 -4.93 11.36
C LYS A 74 13.37 -4.87 10.32
N SER A 75 13.17 -4.18 9.20
CA SER A 75 14.08 -4.16 8.04
C SER A 75 15.50 -3.69 8.40
N ARG A 76 15.63 -2.80 9.38
CA ARG A 76 16.92 -2.29 9.88
C ARG A 76 17.77 -3.32 10.66
N PHE A 77 17.20 -4.46 11.05
CA PHE A 77 17.89 -5.51 11.82
C PHE A 77 18.33 -6.69 10.96
N VAL A 78 18.27 -6.58 9.63
CA VAL A 78 18.67 -7.67 8.73
C VAL A 78 20.12 -8.09 8.98
N GLY A 79 20.32 -9.38 9.24
CA GLY A 79 21.58 -10.02 9.57
C GLY A 79 21.89 -10.11 11.07
N LYS A 80 20.97 -9.72 11.97
CA LYS A 80 21.15 -9.83 13.43
C LYS A 80 20.38 -11.00 14.03
N PRO A 81 20.93 -11.72 15.04
CA PRO A 81 20.17 -12.67 15.84
C PRO A 81 18.98 -11.97 16.50
N MET A 82 17.77 -12.50 16.33
CA MET A 82 16.55 -11.84 16.77
C MET A 82 15.59 -12.78 17.49
N ILE A 83 15.02 -12.31 18.60
CA ILE A 83 13.89 -12.94 19.29
C ILE A 83 12.69 -12.02 19.16
N SER A 84 11.57 -12.55 18.66
CA SER A 84 10.31 -11.81 18.54
C SER A 84 9.21 -12.50 19.33
N LYS A 85 8.70 -11.84 20.37
CA LYS A 85 7.55 -12.30 21.17
C LYS A 85 6.57 -11.14 21.41
N GLY A 86 5.38 -11.46 21.93
CA GLY A 86 4.41 -10.45 22.36
C GLY A 86 4.91 -9.60 23.53
N VAL A 87 4.30 -8.42 23.72
CA VAL A 87 4.73 -7.44 24.74
C VAL A 87 4.68 -8.02 26.17
N GLN A 88 3.74 -8.95 26.43
CA GLN A 88 3.61 -9.64 27.72
C GLN A 88 4.84 -10.49 28.07
N ALA A 89 5.51 -11.09 27.07
CA ALA A 89 6.73 -11.85 27.31
C ALA A 89 7.87 -10.93 27.77
N GLY A 90 7.99 -9.72 27.19
CA GLY A 90 8.94 -8.71 27.66
C GLY A 90 8.68 -8.23 29.10
N ILE A 91 7.45 -8.36 29.59
CA ILE A 91 7.10 -8.04 30.98
C ILE A 91 7.40 -9.21 31.91
N ARG A 92 7.00 -10.43 31.56
CA ARG A 92 7.00 -11.59 32.47
C ARG A 92 8.27 -12.43 32.41
N GLU A 93 8.93 -12.47 31.26
CA GLU A 93 10.05 -13.36 30.95
C GLU A 93 11.30 -12.62 30.41
N PRO A 94 11.67 -11.41 30.89
CA PRO A 94 12.74 -10.61 30.28
C PRO A 94 14.12 -11.30 30.39
N GLU A 95 14.42 -11.94 31.51
CA GLU A 95 15.68 -12.66 31.74
C GLU A 95 15.83 -13.83 30.78
N GLN A 96 14.74 -14.57 30.51
CA GLN A 96 14.76 -15.70 29.59
C GLN A 96 15.00 -15.23 28.16
N MET A 97 14.38 -14.12 27.73
CA MET A 97 14.60 -13.55 26.40
C MET A 97 16.04 -13.09 26.20
N ILE A 98 16.65 -12.49 27.23
CA ILE A 98 18.07 -12.09 27.20
C ILE A 98 18.97 -13.32 27.15
N GLN A 99 18.70 -14.32 27.99
CA GLN A 99 19.50 -15.55 28.06
C GLN A 99 19.51 -16.29 26.71
N GLN A 100 18.37 -16.35 26.01
CA GLN A 100 18.28 -16.96 24.69
C GLN A 100 19.20 -16.30 23.64
N ILE A 101 19.42 -14.99 23.72
CA ILE A 101 20.40 -14.29 22.86
C ILE A 101 21.82 -14.68 23.27
N ILE A 102 22.12 -14.66 24.57
CA ILE A 102 23.45 -15.01 25.11
C ILE A 102 23.85 -16.44 24.73
N ASP A 103 22.91 -17.38 24.82
CA ASP A 103 23.10 -18.80 24.53
C ASP A 103 23.15 -19.11 23.03
N GLY A 104 22.96 -18.10 22.16
CA GLY A 104 22.96 -18.28 20.70
C GLY A 104 21.74 -19.02 20.16
N GLN A 105 20.62 -19.02 20.88
CA GLN A 105 19.38 -19.70 20.49
C GLN A 105 18.47 -18.87 19.57
N ALA A 106 18.88 -17.65 19.23
CA ALA A 106 18.12 -16.74 18.37
C ALA A 106 18.49 -16.90 16.89
N SER A 107 17.49 -17.00 16.02
CA SER A 107 17.69 -17.07 14.57
C SER A 107 18.06 -15.71 13.99
N VAL A 108 18.87 -15.71 12.93
CA VAL A 108 19.28 -14.49 12.24
C VAL A 108 18.12 -13.97 11.38
N TYR A 109 17.77 -12.69 11.55
CA TYR A 109 16.66 -12.08 10.82
C TYR A 109 17.08 -11.64 9.41
N GLY A 110 16.42 -12.14 8.36
CA GLY A 110 16.62 -11.72 6.95
C GLY A 110 17.91 -12.25 6.29
N ASN A 111 17.98 -12.17 4.95
CA ASN A 111 19.10 -12.69 4.15
C ASN A 111 20.01 -11.57 3.60
N ALA A 112 21.23 -11.93 3.15
CA ALA A 112 22.21 -10.97 2.61
C ALA A 112 21.70 -10.16 1.39
N LYS A 113 20.76 -10.72 0.60
CA LYS A 113 20.08 -10.01 -0.49
C LYS A 113 19.13 -8.92 0.02
N ASP A 114 18.42 -9.17 1.12
CA ASP A 114 17.54 -8.19 1.76
C ASP A 114 18.35 -6.99 2.28
N LYS A 115 19.57 -7.23 2.78
CA LYS A 115 20.48 -6.17 3.24
C LYS A 115 20.92 -5.22 2.13
N GLN A 116 21.14 -5.72 0.91
CA GLN A 116 21.48 -4.89 -0.26
C GLN A 116 20.27 -4.11 -0.80
N GLN A 117 19.08 -4.72 -0.78
CA GLN A 117 17.85 -4.08 -1.22
C GLN A 117 17.42 -2.95 -0.27
N VAL A 118 17.48 -3.18 1.04
CA VAL A 118 17.20 -2.16 2.07
C VAL A 118 18.21 -1.00 2.00
N GLN A 119 19.50 -1.27 1.77
CA GLN A 119 20.50 -0.20 1.59
C GLN A 119 20.32 0.59 0.28
N ALA A 120 19.84 -0.04 -0.79
CA ALA A 120 19.52 0.64 -2.04
C ALA A 120 18.26 1.51 -1.94
N GLU A 121 17.23 1.04 -1.23
CA GLU A 121 16.00 1.82 -0.94
C GLU A 121 16.27 3.00 0.00
N THR A 122 17.07 2.81 1.06
CA THR A 122 17.41 3.88 2.00
C THR A 122 18.22 5.01 1.32
N LYS A 123 19.00 4.69 0.27
CA LYS A 123 19.68 5.69 -0.57
C LYS A 123 18.75 6.37 -1.59
N ARG A 124 17.67 5.72 -2.03
CA ARG A 124 16.69 6.29 -2.98
C ARG A 124 15.63 7.16 -2.28
N ASN A 125 15.27 6.86 -1.03
CA ASN A 125 14.19 7.54 -0.30
C ASN A 125 14.64 8.75 0.53
N LYS A 126 15.31 9.72 -0.11
CA LYS A 126 15.44 11.09 0.43
C LYS A 126 14.25 11.95 -0.02
N GLU A 127 13.03 11.47 0.23
CA GLU A 127 11.86 12.32 0.01
C GLU A 127 11.89 13.51 0.99
N ASN A 128 11.48 14.69 0.51
CA ASN A 128 11.43 15.87 1.35
C ASN A 128 10.45 15.64 2.51
N PRO A 129 10.86 15.79 3.78
CA PRO A 129 10.00 15.53 4.93
C PRO A 129 8.69 16.35 4.91
N ILE A 130 8.74 17.60 4.43
CA ILE A 130 7.54 18.44 4.28
C ILE A 130 6.56 17.82 3.28
N TYR A 131 7.06 17.33 2.14
CA TYR A 131 6.24 16.66 1.13
C TYR A 131 5.60 15.40 1.70
N LYS A 132 6.35 14.58 2.42
CA LYS A 132 5.84 13.37 3.09
C LYS A 132 4.67 13.71 4.04
N HIS A 133 4.84 14.72 4.89
CA HIS A 133 3.80 15.14 5.83
C HIS A 133 2.55 15.64 5.12
N LEU A 134 2.72 16.48 4.09
CA LEU A 134 1.62 16.99 3.29
C LEU A 134 0.85 15.85 2.61
N MET A 135 1.57 14.93 1.95
CA MET A 135 0.96 13.80 1.25
C MET A 135 0.21 12.85 2.18
N GLN A 136 0.65 12.69 3.42
CA GLN A 136 -0.12 11.95 4.42
C GLN A 136 -1.50 12.58 4.62
N GLY A 137 -1.57 13.90 4.80
CA GLY A 137 -2.84 14.62 4.90
C GLY A 137 -3.74 14.41 3.70
N VAL A 138 -3.19 14.63 2.50
CA VAL A 138 -3.93 14.49 1.23
C VAL A 138 -4.49 13.08 1.06
N SER A 139 -3.68 12.06 1.32
CA SER A 139 -4.07 10.66 1.08
C SER A 139 -5.26 10.25 1.95
N TYR A 140 -5.35 10.74 3.18
CA TYR A 140 -6.47 10.46 4.07
C TYR A 140 -7.68 11.37 3.81
N MET A 141 -7.45 12.56 3.25
CA MET A 141 -8.52 13.50 2.88
C MET A 141 -9.30 13.02 1.64
N VAL A 142 -8.61 12.52 0.61
CA VAL A 142 -9.22 12.18 -0.69
C VAL A 142 -10.45 11.26 -0.57
N PRO A 143 -10.45 10.17 0.22
CA PRO A 143 -11.62 9.32 0.39
C PRO A 143 -12.88 10.07 0.84
N PHE A 144 -12.76 11.08 1.70
CA PHE A 144 -13.89 11.88 2.16
C PHE A 144 -14.47 12.73 1.03
N VAL A 145 -13.62 13.32 0.20
CA VAL A 145 -14.06 14.14 -0.95
C VAL A 145 -14.68 13.27 -2.03
N VAL A 146 -14.14 12.07 -2.26
CA VAL A 146 -14.68 11.11 -3.22
C VAL A 146 -16.06 10.65 -2.79
N VAL A 147 -16.21 10.17 -1.56
CA VAL A 147 -17.50 9.72 -1.03
C VAL A 147 -18.50 10.88 -0.98
N GLY A 148 -18.09 12.04 -0.45
CA GLY A 148 -18.95 13.21 -0.33
C GLY A 148 -19.47 13.68 -1.68
N GLY A 149 -18.58 13.86 -2.65
CA GLY A 149 -18.95 14.35 -3.97
C GLY A 149 -19.78 13.34 -4.76
N LEU A 150 -19.44 12.04 -4.71
CA LEU A 150 -20.21 11.01 -5.43
C LEU A 150 -21.62 10.86 -4.87
N LEU A 151 -21.81 10.93 -3.55
CA LEU A 151 -23.15 10.88 -2.95
C LEU A 151 -23.99 12.09 -3.36
N ILE A 152 -23.41 13.30 -3.33
CA ILE A 152 -24.06 14.53 -3.82
C ILE A 152 -24.43 14.38 -5.31
N ALA A 153 -23.50 13.91 -6.14
CA ALA A 153 -23.71 13.74 -7.57
C ALA A 153 -24.84 12.73 -7.87
N VAL A 154 -24.84 11.58 -7.21
CA VAL A 154 -25.89 10.56 -7.36
C VAL A 154 -27.24 11.08 -6.89
N ALA A 155 -27.28 11.79 -5.76
CA ALA A 155 -28.51 12.37 -5.24
C ALA A 155 -29.11 13.41 -6.19
N LEU A 156 -28.29 14.28 -6.76
CA LEU A 156 -28.73 15.25 -7.77
C LEU A 156 -29.18 14.58 -9.07
N THR A 157 -28.49 13.52 -9.50
CA THR A 157 -28.77 12.85 -10.77
C THR A 157 -30.05 12.01 -10.72
N LEU A 158 -30.28 11.29 -9.62
CA LEU A 158 -31.41 10.38 -9.48
C LEU A 158 -32.62 11.01 -8.80
N GLY A 159 -32.38 12.03 -7.96
CA GLY A 159 -33.41 12.66 -7.14
C GLY A 159 -33.62 14.15 -7.38
N GLY A 160 -32.81 14.79 -8.22
CA GLY A 160 -32.92 16.21 -8.52
C GLY A 160 -33.99 16.51 -9.57
N GLU A 161 -34.78 17.54 -9.32
CA GLU A 161 -35.75 18.08 -10.26
C GLU A 161 -35.22 19.40 -10.86
N PRO A 162 -35.39 19.62 -12.18
CA PRO A 162 -34.98 20.88 -12.80
C PRO A 162 -35.88 22.02 -12.34
N THR A 163 -35.28 23.07 -11.79
CA THR A 163 -35.95 24.32 -11.41
C THR A 163 -35.30 25.53 -12.09
N ALA A 164 -35.89 26.71 -11.95
CA ALA A 164 -35.32 27.96 -12.45
C ALA A 164 -33.97 28.32 -11.78
N GLU A 165 -33.69 27.77 -10.60
CA GLU A 165 -32.46 27.99 -9.83
C GLU A 165 -31.42 26.88 -10.04
N GLY A 166 -31.74 25.85 -10.84
CA GLY A 166 -30.90 24.70 -11.12
C GLY A 166 -31.57 23.37 -10.75
N ILE A 167 -30.78 22.31 -10.65
CA ILE A 167 -31.26 21.00 -10.19
C ILE A 167 -31.37 21.04 -8.68
N VAL A 168 -32.60 20.90 -8.16
CA VAL A 168 -32.89 20.94 -6.73
C VAL A 168 -33.47 19.60 -6.31
N ILE A 169 -33.00 19.07 -5.19
CA ILE A 169 -33.53 17.82 -4.62
C ILE A 169 -34.75 18.16 -3.77
N PRO A 170 -35.93 17.56 -4.01
CA PRO A 170 -37.10 17.80 -3.18
C PRO A 170 -36.84 17.43 -1.72
N GLU A 171 -37.29 18.29 -0.81
CA GLU A 171 -37.20 18.08 0.63
C GLU A 171 -37.92 16.78 1.06
N ASN A 172 -37.44 16.14 2.12
CA ASN A 172 -38.01 14.89 2.70
C ASN A 172 -37.94 13.65 1.79
N THR A 173 -37.05 13.65 0.79
CA THR A 173 -36.74 12.47 -0.02
C THR A 173 -35.52 11.72 0.50
N ILE A 174 -35.37 10.43 0.14
CA ILE A 174 -34.14 9.67 0.42
C ILE A 174 -32.91 10.34 -0.21
N TRP A 175 -33.09 11.01 -1.35
CA TRP A 175 -32.04 11.73 -2.05
C TRP A 175 -31.58 12.97 -1.30
N SER A 176 -32.48 13.69 -0.61
CA SER A 176 -32.10 14.77 0.30
C SER A 176 -31.19 14.25 1.40
N THR A 177 -31.54 13.11 2.01
CA THR A 177 -30.70 12.48 3.04
C THR A 177 -29.34 12.04 2.49
N ILE A 178 -29.29 11.46 1.28
CA ILE A 178 -28.03 11.06 0.64
C ILE A 178 -27.16 12.30 0.35
N ASN A 179 -27.76 13.39 -0.11
CA ASN A 179 -27.07 14.67 -0.32
C ASN A 179 -26.50 15.22 1.00
N ASP A 180 -27.25 15.16 2.09
CA ASP A 180 -26.80 15.61 3.42
C ASP A 180 -25.64 14.76 3.95
N ILE A 181 -25.69 13.43 3.75
CA ILE A 181 -24.56 12.53 4.07
C ILE A 181 -23.33 12.92 3.26
N GLY A 182 -23.50 13.20 1.97
CA GLY A 182 -22.42 13.67 1.10
C GLY A 182 -21.83 15.00 1.56
N GLY A 183 -22.68 15.97 1.93
CA GLY A 183 -22.27 17.26 2.49
C GLY A 183 -21.52 17.11 3.82
N ALA A 184 -21.98 16.23 4.70
CA ALA A 184 -21.30 15.93 5.96
C ALA A 184 -19.89 15.36 5.71
N ALA A 185 -19.71 14.48 4.73
CA ALA A 185 -18.39 13.97 4.35
C ALA A 185 -17.46 15.09 3.82
N MET A 186 -17.98 16.04 3.03
CA MET A 186 -17.21 17.18 2.55
C MET A 186 -16.71 18.09 3.69
N THR A 187 -17.49 18.27 4.75
CA THR A 187 -17.09 19.05 5.94
C THR A 187 -15.83 18.51 6.60
N PHE A 188 -15.58 17.20 6.53
CA PHE A 188 -14.38 16.59 7.11
C PHE A 188 -13.12 16.74 6.26
N MET A 189 -13.22 17.25 5.03
CA MET A 189 -12.08 17.34 4.12
C MET A 189 -10.88 18.10 4.75
N VAL A 190 -11.07 19.36 5.12
CA VAL A 190 -10.01 20.21 5.69
C VAL A 190 -9.57 19.74 7.08
N PRO A 191 -10.49 19.34 8.01
CA PRO A 191 -10.11 18.74 9.28
C PRO A 191 -9.24 17.48 9.14
N ILE A 192 -9.57 16.57 8.22
CA ILE A 192 -8.81 15.33 8.01
C ILE A 192 -7.45 15.62 7.38
N LEU A 193 -7.39 16.50 6.38
CA LEU A 193 -6.13 16.99 5.81
C LEU A 193 -5.17 17.49 6.91
N SER A 194 -5.66 18.41 7.74
CA SER A 194 -4.90 19.01 8.83
C SER A 194 -4.50 17.98 9.91
N ALA A 195 -5.44 17.12 10.32
CA ALA A 195 -5.21 16.09 11.33
C ALA A 195 -4.13 15.10 10.92
N PHE A 196 -4.13 14.64 9.66
CA PHE A 196 -3.16 13.65 9.19
C PHE A 196 -1.80 14.26 8.84
N ILE A 197 -1.72 15.55 8.49
CA ILE A 197 -0.45 16.29 8.49
C ILE A 197 0.12 16.32 9.91
N ALA A 198 -0.67 16.76 10.89
CA ALA A 198 -0.23 16.84 12.28
C ALA A 198 0.16 15.47 12.86
N TYR A 199 -0.61 14.43 12.55
CA TYR A 199 -0.33 13.04 12.92
C TYR A 199 1.01 12.56 12.34
N SER A 200 1.30 12.89 11.08
CA SER A 200 2.57 12.48 10.47
C SER A 200 3.80 13.14 11.11
N ILE A 201 3.62 14.24 11.85
CA ILE A 201 4.70 14.99 12.53
C ILE A 201 4.81 14.58 14.00
N ALA A 202 3.69 14.37 14.68
CA ALA A 202 3.62 14.22 16.14
C ALA A 202 2.91 12.94 16.61
N ASP A 203 2.65 11.98 15.71
CA ASP A 203 1.89 10.76 15.97
C ASP A 203 0.47 11.04 16.49
N ARG A 204 -0.13 10.10 17.22
CA ARG A 204 -1.48 10.22 17.79
C ARG A 204 -1.76 11.54 18.53
N PRO A 205 -0.83 12.11 19.32
CA PRO A 205 -1.01 13.42 19.96
C PRO A 205 -1.33 14.57 19.01
N GLY A 206 -0.91 14.50 17.74
CA GLY A 206 -1.18 15.53 16.73
C GLY A 206 -2.59 15.51 16.14
N LEU A 207 -3.33 14.40 16.27
CA LEU A 207 -4.62 14.20 15.57
C LEU A 207 -5.67 15.22 16.00
N VAL A 208 -5.95 15.31 17.30
CA VAL A 208 -6.96 16.20 17.87
C VAL A 208 -6.67 17.68 17.57
N PRO A 209 -5.47 18.23 17.87
CA PRO A 209 -5.19 19.63 17.57
C PRO A 209 -5.20 19.92 16.06
N GLY A 210 -4.76 18.97 15.22
CA GLY A 210 -4.85 19.10 13.77
C GLY A 210 -6.30 19.14 13.28
N MET A 211 -7.18 18.27 13.81
CA MET A 211 -8.60 18.23 13.44
C MET A 211 -9.32 19.51 13.86
N ILE A 212 -9.15 19.95 15.12
CA ILE A 212 -9.74 21.19 15.63
C ILE A 212 -9.21 22.38 14.84
N GLY A 213 -7.89 22.46 14.64
CA GLY A 213 -7.27 23.52 13.88
C GLY A 213 -7.71 23.55 12.42
N GLY A 214 -7.94 22.39 11.79
CA GLY A 214 -8.43 22.30 10.42
C GLY A 214 -9.89 22.72 10.30
N LEU A 215 -10.73 22.39 11.29
CA LEU A 215 -12.11 22.85 11.36
C LEU A 215 -12.20 24.36 11.54
N ILE A 216 -11.41 24.92 12.48
CA ILE A 216 -11.30 26.37 12.65
C ILE A 216 -10.86 27.00 11.33
N ALA A 217 -9.84 26.46 10.67
CA ALA A 217 -9.36 26.99 9.40
C ALA A 217 -10.44 27.00 8.30
N ALA A 218 -11.28 25.97 8.24
CA ALA A 218 -12.36 25.89 7.25
C ALA A 218 -13.53 26.84 7.55
N ASP A 219 -13.76 27.19 8.82
CA ASP A 219 -14.89 28.00 9.26
C ASP A 219 -14.47 29.44 9.59
N GLY A 220 -14.79 30.36 8.67
CA GLY A 220 -14.47 31.79 8.80
C GLY A 220 -15.06 32.48 10.03
N SER A 221 -16.13 31.94 10.61
CA SER A 221 -16.81 32.53 11.77
C SER A 221 -15.92 32.62 13.00
N PHE A 222 -14.94 31.72 13.14
CA PHE A 222 -14.00 31.73 14.26
C PHE A 222 -13.06 32.94 14.27
N TYR A 223 -12.77 33.55 13.10
CA TYR A 223 -11.88 34.69 12.97
C TYR A 223 -12.52 35.87 12.24
N GLY A 224 -13.86 35.93 12.21
CA GLY A 224 -14.61 37.08 11.68
C GLY A 224 -14.49 37.28 10.17
N SER A 225 -14.37 36.20 9.41
CA SER A 225 -14.36 36.20 7.94
C SER A 225 -15.63 35.55 7.39
N GLU A 226 -16.18 36.08 6.31
CA GLU A 226 -17.29 35.44 5.57
C GLU A 226 -16.82 34.17 4.83
N THR A 227 -15.51 34.08 4.56
CA THR A 227 -14.89 32.94 3.88
C THR A 227 -13.89 32.24 4.79
N GLY A 228 -13.84 30.92 4.69
CA GLY A 228 -12.81 30.13 5.35
C GLY A 228 -11.42 30.42 4.78
N ALA A 229 -10.38 29.99 5.48
CA ALA A 229 -9.01 29.97 5.00
C ALA A 229 -8.76 28.82 3.99
N GLY A 230 -9.81 28.03 3.69
CA GLY A 230 -9.82 26.94 2.73
C GLY A 230 -8.81 25.84 3.06
N PHE A 231 -8.45 25.07 2.03
CA PHE A 231 -7.44 24.01 2.16
C PHE A 231 -6.05 24.57 2.55
N ILE A 232 -5.71 25.81 2.17
CA ILE A 232 -4.44 26.47 2.53
C ILE A 232 -4.36 26.64 4.04
N GLY A 233 -5.45 27.13 4.65
CA GLY A 233 -5.59 27.21 6.10
C GLY A 233 -5.44 25.85 6.76
N GLY A 234 -6.05 24.81 6.21
CA GLY A 234 -5.90 23.42 6.68
C GLY A 234 -4.46 22.93 6.67
N ILE A 235 -3.71 23.18 5.59
CA ILE A 235 -2.28 22.82 5.50
C ILE A 235 -1.47 23.53 6.58
N ILE A 236 -1.63 24.86 6.69
CA ILE A 236 -0.91 25.67 7.69
C ILE A 236 -1.24 25.19 9.10
N SER A 237 -2.52 24.94 9.37
CA SER A 237 -3.02 24.46 10.66
C SER A 237 -2.47 23.08 11.00
N GLY A 238 -2.39 22.17 10.03
CA GLY A 238 -1.84 20.83 10.23
C GLY A 238 -0.35 20.85 10.59
N PHE A 239 0.46 21.65 9.89
CA PHE A 239 1.87 21.83 10.25
C PHE A 239 2.03 22.51 11.61
N LEU A 240 1.25 23.55 11.88
CA LEU A 240 1.26 24.26 13.17
C LEU A 240 0.93 23.32 14.32
N ALA A 241 -0.16 22.56 14.20
CA ALA A 241 -0.60 21.58 15.19
C ALA A 241 0.43 20.47 15.40
N GLY A 242 0.98 19.93 14.32
CA GLY A 242 2.04 18.92 14.38
C GLY A 242 3.27 19.41 15.14
N TYR A 243 3.81 20.58 14.80
CA TYR A 243 5.02 21.09 15.45
C TYR A 243 4.78 21.55 16.89
N ILE A 244 3.60 22.10 17.23
CA ILE A 244 3.24 22.43 18.61
C ILE A 244 3.14 21.15 19.44
N ALA A 245 2.41 20.14 18.96
CA ALA A 245 2.28 18.85 19.65
C ALA A 245 3.63 18.16 19.82
N LEU A 246 4.49 18.17 18.79
CA LEU A 246 5.85 17.64 18.86
C LEU A 246 6.72 18.39 19.87
N SER A 247 6.54 19.71 20.00
CA SER A 247 7.28 20.52 20.97
C SER A 247 6.88 20.17 22.40
N LEU A 248 5.58 19.99 22.66
CA LEU A 248 5.09 19.54 23.97
C LEU A 248 5.54 18.11 24.30
N LYS A 249 5.60 17.22 23.30
CA LYS A 249 6.13 15.86 23.43
C LYS A 249 7.59 15.84 23.90
N LYS A 250 8.40 16.84 23.54
CA LYS A 250 9.81 16.95 23.93
C LYS A 250 10.02 17.51 25.35
N LEU A 251 8.97 17.96 26.03
CA LEU A 251 9.08 18.48 27.39
C LEU A 251 9.34 17.33 28.38
N LYS A 252 10.41 17.46 29.17
CA LYS A 252 10.72 16.49 30.22
C LYS A 252 9.72 16.64 31.37
N VAL A 253 8.88 15.63 31.56
CA VAL A 253 7.90 15.56 32.65
C VAL A 253 8.25 14.44 33.64
N PRO A 254 7.81 14.53 34.91
CA PRO A 254 7.94 13.43 35.87
C PRO A 254 7.27 12.13 35.35
N LYS A 255 7.84 10.97 35.70
CA LYS A 255 7.33 9.64 35.29
C LYS A 255 5.82 9.46 35.52
N ALA A 256 5.29 10.01 36.63
CA ALA A 256 3.88 9.94 36.97
C ALA A 256 2.94 10.61 35.95
N LEU A 257 3.44 11.57 35.16
CA LEU A 257 2.64 12.30 34.16
C LEU A 257 2.82 11.77 32.73
N GLN A 258 3.85 10.95 32.46
CA GLN A 258 4.19 10.49 31.10
C GLN A 258 3.02 9.80 30.39
N SER A 259 2.27 8.95 31.09
CA SER A 259 1.12 8.23 30.52
C SER A 259 -0.05 9.13 30.16
N VAL A 260 -0.20 10.27 30.85
CA VAL A 260 -1.31 11.21 30.69
C VAL A 260 -0.98 12.31 29.69
N MET A 261 0.31 12.54 29.40
CA MET A 261 0.77 13.58 28.47
C MET A 261 0.14 13.46 27.07
N PRO A 262 0.21 12.32 26.35
CA PRO A 262 -0.39 12.14 25.02
C PRO A 262 -1.91 12.25 24.97
N ILE A 263 -2.58 11.93 26.09
CA ILE A 263 -4.01 11.71 26.13
C ILE A 263 -4.75 13.00 26.53
N ILE A 264 -4.20 13.72 27.51
CA ILE A 264 -4.85 14.89 28.11
C ILE A 264 -4.06 16.16 27.78
N PHE A 265 -2.80 16.24 28.22
CA PHE A 265 -2.08 17.52 28.20
C PHE A 265 -1.71 17.99 26.79
N ILE A 266 -1.12 17.12 25.97
CA ILE A 266 -0.69 17.50 24.62
C ILE A 266 -1.90 17.88 23.76
N PRO A 267 -2.98 17.07 23.68
CA PRO A 267 -4.16 17.44 22.90
C PRO A 267 -4.79 18.76 23.36
N ILE A 268 -4.97 18.98 24.66
CA ILE A 268 -5.61 20.20 25.18
C ILE A 268 -4.75 21.43 24.90
N LEU A 269 -3.47 21.40 25.31
CA LEU A 269 -2.57 22.54 25.18
C LEU A 269 -2.28 22.86 23.72
N SER A 270 -2.08 21.85 22.88
CA SER A 270 -1.87 22.05 21.45
C SER A 270 -3.12 22.62 20.78
N SER A 271 -4.31 22.09 21.09
CA SER A 271 -5.56 22.57 20.48
C SER A 271 -5.86 24.01 20.88
N LEU A 272 -5.63 24.35 22.15
CA LEU A 272 -5.77 25.72 22.63
C LEU A 272 -4.77 26.65 21.94
N ALA A 273 -3.49 26.27 21.87
CA ALA A 273 -2.47 27.09 21.22
C ALA A 273 -2.74 27.27 19.73
N VAL A 274 -3.03 26.20 19.00
CA VAL A 274 -3.38 26.22 17.57
C VAL A 274 -4.63 27.07 17.35
N GLY A 275 -5.70 26.83 18.11
CA GLY A 275 -6.95 27.56 17.98
C GLY A 275 -6.78 29.05 18.24
N LEU A 276 -6.10 29.45 19.32
CA LEU A 276 -5.85 30.86 19.63
C LEU A 276 -4.96 31.53 18.58
N LEU A 277 -3.87 30.88 18.15
CA LEU A 277 -3.00 31.42 17.09
C LEU A 277 -3.76 31.57 15.77
N PHE A 278 -4.59 30.58 15.43
CA PHE A 278 -5.37 30.66 14.20
C PHE A 278 -6.42 31.76 14.27
N VAL A 279 -7.19 31.83 15.35
CA VAL A 279 -8.25 32.84 15.53
C VAL A 279 -7.70 34.26 15.54
N PHE A 280 -6.64 34.52 16.31
CA PHE A 280 -6.19 35.88 16.56
C PHE A 280 -5.08 36.37 15.63
N VAL A 281 -4.33 35.47 14.98
CA VAL A 281 -3.12 35.85 14.23
C VAL A 281 -3.17 35.39 12.77
N ILE A 282 -3.57 34.15 12.50
CA ILE A 282 -3.36 33.52 11.18
C ILE A 282 -4.61 33.59 10.30
N GLY A 283 -5.80 33.40 10.88
CA GLY A 283 -7.04 33.15 10.14
C GLY A 283 -7.41 34.26 9.17
N GLN A 284 -7.48 35.51 9.64
CA GLN A 284 -7.79 36.68 8.79
C GLN A 284 -6.78 36.87 7.65
N PRO A 285 -5.45 36.94 7.88
CA PRO A 285 -4.48 37.06 6.79
C PRO A 285 -4.57 35.95 5.74
N ILE A 286 -4.78 34.70 6.17
CA ILE A 286 -4.86 33.57 5.24
C ILE A 286 -6.19 33.57 4.49
N ALA A 287 -7.31 33.90 5.14
CA ALA A 287 -8.60 34.06 4.45
C ALA A 287 -8.55 35.20 3.41
N ALA A 288 -7.89 36.31 3.73
CA ALA A 288 -7.69 37.41 2.78
C ALA A 288 -6.81 36.99 1.59
N LEU A 289 -5.70 36.28 1.85
CA LEU A 289 -4.87 35.69 0.79
C LEU A 289 -5.69 34.75 -0.08
N PHE A 290 -6.49 33.90 0.55
CA PHE A 290 -7.31 32.91 -0.13
C PHE A 290 -8.37 33.54 -1.01
N SER A 291 -9.15 34.49 -0.48
CA SER A 291 -10.13 35.27 -1.23
C SER A 291 -9.47 36.03 -2.40
N GLY A 292 -8.27 36.57 -2.20
CA GLY A 292 -7.48 37.19 -3.26
C GLY A 292 -7.09 36.21 -4.37
N LEU A 293 -6.64 35.00 -4.01
CA LEU A 293 -6.33 33.94 -4.97
C LEU A 293 -7.58 33.46 -5.72
N SER A 294 -8.70 33.25 -5.01
CA SER A 294 -9.97 32.86 -5.62
C SER A 294 -10.51 33.93 -6.57
N THR A 295 -10.41 35.20 -6.20
CA THR A 295 -10.78 36.33 -7.07
C THR A 295 -9.86 36.40 -8.28
N TRP A 296 -8.55 36.21 -8.09
CA TRP A 296 -7.60 36.18 -9.19
C TRP A 296 -7.90 35.02 -10.15
N LEU A 297 -8.15 33.82 -9.65
CA LEU A 297 -8.55 32.67 -10.45
C LEU A 297 -9.88 32.91 -11.18
N ALA A 298 -10.88 33.51 -10.52
CA ALA A 298 -12.15 33.88 -11.15
C ALA A 298 -12.00 34.98 -12.22
N SER A 299 -10.98 35.85 -12.08
CA SER A 299 -10.64 36.91 -13.03
C SER A 299 -9.87 36.41 -14.26
N MET A 300 -9.29 35.20 -14.19
CA MET A 300 -8.66 34.55 -15.33
C MET A 300 -9.77 34.10 -16.29
N GLN A 301 -10.28 35.00 -17.14
CA GLN A 301 -11.13 34.65 -18.28
C GLN A 301 -10.30 34.66 -19.57
N GLY A 302 -10.56 33.73 -20.49
CA GLY A 302 -9.92 33.68 -21.80
C GLY A 302 -8.52 33.03 -21.80
N SER A 303 -7.47 33.75 -22.20
CA SER A 303 -6.14 33.17 -22.48
C SER A 303 -5.43 32.59 -21.26
N SER A 304 -5.73 33.08 -20.05
CA SER A 304 -5.10 32.64 -18.81
C SER A 304 -5.64 31.28 -18.32
N GLU A 305 -6.91 30.96 -18.59
CA GLU A 305 -7.48 29.62 -18.28
C GLU A 305 -6.82 28.54 -19.15
N ILE A 306 -6.52 28.86 -20.41
CA ILE A 306 -5.83 27.95 -21.32
C ILE A 306 -4.44 27.62 -20.79
N LEU A 307 -3.67 28.63 -20.36
CA LEU A 307 -2.35 28.41 -19.78
C LEU A 307 -2.41 27.55 -18.52
N LEU A 308 -3.38 27.81 -17.64
CA LEU A 308 -3.59 26.99 -16.45
C LEU A 308 -3.95 25.55 -16.81
N ALA A 309 -4.84 25.34 -17.78
CA ALA A 309 -5.22 24.01 -18.25
C ALA A 309 -4.04 23.24 -18.87
N LEU A 310 -3.16 23.93 -19.61
CA LEU A 310 -1.91 23.34 -20.12
C LEU A 310 -1.02 22.88 -18.98
N ILE A 311 -0.82 23.72 -17.96
CA ILE A 311 0.03 23.39 -16.81
C ILE A 311 -0.56 22.20 -16.03
N LEU A 312 -1.86 22.24 -15.72
CA LEU A 312 -2.54 21.17 -14.98
C LEU A 312 -2.53 19.86 -15.75
N GLY A 313 -2.87 19.88 -17.04
CA GLY A 313 -2.84 18.67 -17.90
C GLY A 313 -1.44 18.05 -17.98
N ALA A 314 -0.39 18.87 -18.04
CA ALA A 314 0.99 18.39 -18.01
C ALA A 314 1.37 17.80 -16.65
N MET A 315 1.08 18.51 -15.56
CA MET A 315 1.42 18.05 -14.20
C MET A 315 0.73 16.73 -13.85
N ILE A 316 -0.53 16.54 -14.25
CA ILE A 316 -1.27 15.29 -14.00
C ILE A 316 -0.64 14.10 -14.72
N SER A 317 -0.10 14.29 -15.92
CA SER A 317 0.31 13.18 -16.78
C SER A 317 1.82 12.89 -16.76
N VAL A 318 2.67 13.86 -16.38
CA VAL A 318 4.13 13.76 -16.50
C VAL A 318 4.74 12.61 -15.69
N ASP A 319 4.18 12.33 -14.51
CA ASP A 319 4.68 11.32 -13.58
C ASP A 319 3.62 10.27 -13.18
N MET A 320 2.47 10.27 -13.86
CA MET A 320 1.44 9.21 -13.83
C MET A 320 1.04 8.75 -12.42
N GLY A 321 0.79 9.71 -11.52
CA GLY A 321 0.46 9.45 -10.11
C GLY A 321 1.58 9.84 -9.13
N GLY A 322 2.69 10.36 -9.65
CA GLY A 322 3.80 10.89 -8.86
C GLY A 322 3.53 12.26 -8.21
N PRO A 323 4.58 12.92 -7.70
CA PRO A 323 4.46 14.19 -6.98
C PRO A 323 3.78 15.33 -7.73
N PHE A 324 4.06 15.53 -9.01
CA PHE A 324 3.45 16.60 -9.82
C PHE A 324 1.96 16.35 -10.01
N ASN A 325 1.58 15.10 -10.31
CA ASN A 325 0.17 14.72 -10.41
C ASN A 325 -0.54 15.00 -9.09
N LYS A 326 -0.02 14.49 -7.96
CA LYS A 326 -0.65 14.70 -6.65
C LYS A 326 -0.78 16.17 -6.26
N VAL A 327 0.17 17.03 -6.64
CA VAL A 327 0.07 18.48 -6.41
C VAL A 327 -1.04 19.10 -7.24
N ALA A 328 -1.11 18.80 -8.54
CA ALA A 328 -2.17 19.31 -9.41
C ALA A 328 -3.55 18.80 -8.98
N PHE A 329 -3.64 17.51 -8.61
CA PHE A 329 -4.86 16.89 -8.12
C PHE A 329 -5.29 17.45 -6.77
N LEU A 330 -4.36 17.66 -5.83
CA LEU A 330 -4.63 18.35 -4.56
C LEU A 330 -5.20 19.73 -4.81
N PHE A 331 -4.57 20.51 -5.69
CA PHE A 331 -5.06 21.84 -6.06
C PHE A 331 -6.49 21.77 -6.62
N GLY A 332 -6.76 20.88 -7.58
CA GLY A 332 -8.10 20.68 -8.13
C GLY A 332 -9.14 20.28 -7.08
N SER A 333 -8.81 19.29 -6.23
CA SER A 333 -9.68 18.83 -5.16
C SER A 333 -9.97 19.92 -4.12
N GLY A 334 -8.99 20.76 -3.82
CA GLY A 334 -9.17 21.92 -2.95
C GLY A 334 -10.15 22.95 -3.54
N MET A 335 -10.15 23.11 -4.86
CA MET A 335 -11.08 24.02 -5.54
C MET A 335 -12.54 23.52 -5.54
N ILE A 336 -12.76 22.21 -5.40
CA ILE A 336 -14.13 21.64 -5.26
C ILE A 336 -14.80 22.17 -4.00
N ALA A 337 -14.07 22.21 -2.88
CA ALA A 337 -14.61 22.68 -1.62
C ALA A 337 -15.04 24.15 -1.65
N GLU A 338 -14.49 24.92 -2.57
CA GLU A 338 -14.84 26.32 -2.82
C GLU A 338 -15.93 26.49 -3.88
N GLY A 339 -16.48 25.39 -4.39
CA GLY A 339 -17.47 25.41 -5.46
C GLY A 339 -16.90 25.73 -6.85
N ASN A 340 -15.57 25.79 -7.01
CA ASN A 340 -14.94 26.04 -8.31
C ASN A 340 -14.60 24.73 -9.03
N TYR A 341 -15.64 24.03 -9.47
CA TYR A 341 -15.56 22.74 -10.17
C TYR A 341 -14.87 22.83 -11.53
N ARG A 342 -14.82 24.02 -12.14
CA ARG A 342 -14.23 24.26 -13.47
C ARG A 342 -12.71 24.12 -13.50
N ILE A 343 -12.05 24.16 -12.35
CA ILE A 343 -10.62 23.83 -12.25
C ILE A 343 -10.40 22.32 -12.19
N MET A 344 -11.29 21.59 -11.52
CA MET A 344 -11.21 20.13 -11.41
C MET A 344 -11.56 19.43 -12.73
N GLY A 345 -12.51 19.94 -13.51
CA GLY A 345 -12.92 19.32 -14.78
C GLY A 345 -11.76 19.01 -15.75
N PRO A 346 -10.88 19.98 -16.07
CA PRO A 346 -9.68 19.75 -16.88
C PRO A 346 -8.69 18.73 -16.30
N ILE A 347 -8.59 18.63 -14.97
CA ILE A 347 -7.78 17.62 -14.26
C ILE A 347 -8.43 16.23 -14.41
N ALA A 348 -9.74 16.13 -14.22
CA ALA A 348 -10.51 14.91 -14.36
C ALA A 348 -10.49 14.34 -15.79
N VAL A 349 -10.39 15.21 -16.81
CA VAL A 349 -10.11 14.80 -18.19
C VAL A 349 -8.66 14.32 -18.34
N ALA A 350 -7.69 15.09 -17.85
CA ALA A 350 -6.26 14.76 -17.98
C ALA A 350 -5.87 13.41 -17.39
N ILE A 351 -6.47 13.03 -16.25
CA ILE A 351 -6.06 11.86 -15.45
C ILE A 351 -6.26 10.53 -16.18
N CYS A 352 -7.28 10.45 -17.04
CA CYS A 352 -7.63 9.23 -17.76
C CYS A 352 -7.01 9.13 -19.16
N ILE A 353 -6.53 10.24 -19.72
CA ILE A 353 -5.97 10.27 -21.08
C ILE A 353 -4.74 9.37 -21.24
N PRO A 354 -3.74 9.36 -20.33
CA PRO A 354 -2.57 8.51 -20.47
C PRO A 354 -2.91 7.01 -20.58
N PRO A 355 -3.63 6.39 -19.63
CA PRO A 355 -3.98 4.97 -19.71
C PRO A 355 -4.93 4.63 -20.87
N ILE A 356 -5.95 5.45 -21.15
CA ILE A 356 -6.86 5.21 -22.29
C ILE A 356 -6.10 5.33 -23.62
N GLY A 357 -5.27 6.37 -23.76
CA GLY A 357 -4.49 6.65 -24.95
C GLY A 357 -3.49 5.54 -25.26
N LEU A 358 -2.76 5.06 -24.24
CA LEU A 358 -1.80 3.96 -24.39
C LEU A 358 -2.49 2.62 -24.63
N GLY A 359 -3.57 2.33 -23.91
CA GLY A 359 -4.40 1.15 -24.13
C GLY A 359 -4.87 1.06 -25.57
N LEU A 360 -5.50 2.11 -26.10
CA LEU A 360 -5.95 2.15 -27.49
C LEU A 360 -4.81 2.16 -28.50
N ALA A 361 -3.73 2.92 -28.24
CA ALA A 361 -2.55 2.94 -29.10
C ALA A 361 -1.95 1.54 -29.29
N SER A 362 -1.87 0.75 -28.21
CA SER A 362 -1.35 -0.61 -28.25
C SER A 362 -2.17 -1.55 -29.14
N LEU A 363 -3.51 -1.38 -29.14
CA LEU A 363 -4.43 -2.20 -29.92
C LEU A 363 -4.46 -1.81 -31.40
N VAL A 364 -4.36 -0.52 -31.70
CA VAL A 364 -4.45 0.03 -33.07
C VAL A 364 -3.09 -0.03 -33.79
N MET A 365 -2.00 0.35 -33.12
CA MET A 365 -0.66 0.44 -33.71
C MET A 365 0.17 -0.81 -33.43
N LYS A 366 -0.36 -1.98 -33.77
CA LYS A 366 0.25 -3.29 -33.46
C LYS A 366 1.76 -3.34 -33.77
N LYS A 367 2.22 -2.79 -34.89
CA LYS A 367 3.65 -2.81 -35.26
C LYS A 367 4.58 -2.04 -34.31
N LYS A 368 4.06 -1.14 -33.48
CA LYS A 368 4.82 -0.30 -32.54
C LYS A 368 4.79 -0.81 -31.10
N PHE A 369 4.02 -1.86 -30.81
CA PHE A 369 3.86 -2.42 -29.46
C PHE A 369 4.07 -3.93 -29.47
N SER A 370 4.83 -4.42 -28.50
CA SER A 370 5.09 -5.84 -28.25
C SER A 370 3.81 -6.57 -27.86
N LYS A 371 3.82 -7.91 -27.89
CA LYS A 371 2.66 -8.70 -27.44
C LYS A 371 2.34 -8.42 -25.96
N GLY A 372 3.35 -8.31 -25.11
CA GLY A 372 3.19 -7.98 -23.69
C GLY A 372 2.56 -6.60 -23.49
N GLU A 373 3.07 -5.56 -24.17
CA GLU A 373 2.49 -4.21 -24.11
C GLU A 373 1.01 -4.17 -24.54
N ARG A 374 0.60 -5.03 -25.48
CA ARG A 374 -0.80 -5.10 -25.92
C ARG A 374 -1.72 -5.73 -24.87
N GLU A 375 -1.24 -6.74 -24.15
CA GLU A 375 -1.99 -7.33 -23.04
C GLU A 375 -2.09 -6.35 -21.87
N THR A 376 -0.97 -5.71 -21.50
CA THR A 376 -0.98 -4.61 -20.54
C THR A 376 -1.90 -3.46 -20.98
N GLY A 377 -2.02 -3.22 -22.29
CA GLY A 377 -2.92 -2.21 -22.85
C GLY A 377 -4.39 -2.43 -22.55
N LYS A 378 -4.86 -3.68 -22.44
CA LYS A 378 -6.25 -3.97 -22.05
C LYS A 378 -6.51 -3.56 -20.61
N ALA A 379 -5.60 -3.92 -19.69
CA ALA A 379 -5.69 -3.53 -18.29
C ALA A 379 -5.58 -1.99 -18.12
N SER A 380 -4.65 -1.37 -18.85
CA SER A 380 -4.46 0.08 -18.87
C SER A 380 -5.73 0.81 -19.32
N LEU A 381 -6.40 0.34 -20.37
CA LEU A 381 -7.66 0.93 -20.82
C LEU A 381 -8.72 0.93 -19.72
N THR A 382 -8.89 -0.19 -19.02
CA THR A 382 -9.82 -0.31 -17.89
C THR A 382 -9.45 0.65 -16.76
N MET A 383 -8.18 0.68 -16.36
CA MET A 383 -7.68 1.63 -15.34
C MET A 383 -8.00 3.08 -15.70
N GLY A 384 -7.84 3.43 -16.98
CA GLY A 384 -8.19 4.76 -17.48
C GLY A 384 -9.68 5.09 -17.38
N LEU A 385 -10.59 4.13 -17.56
CA LEU A 385 -12.03 4.36 -17.37
C LEU A 385 -12.36 4.79 -15.93
N PHE A 386 -11.58 4.30 -14.96
CA PHE A 386 -11.67 4.63 -13.53
C PHE A 386 -10.71 5.75 -13.09
N GLY A 387 -10.12 6.49 -14.04
CA GLY A 387 -9.25 7.63 -13.71
C GLY A 387 -7.94 7.24 -13.00
N ILE A 388 -7.47 6.01 -13.16
CA ILE A 388 -6.21 5.52 -12.58
C ILE A 388 -5.09 5.76 -13.60
N THR A 389 -4.34 6.86 -13.45
CA THR A 389 -3.27 7.25 -14.41
C THR A 389 -2.09 6.27 -14.40
N GLU A 390 -1.87 5.58 -13.29
CA GLU A 390 -0.79 4.61 -13.07
C GLU A 390 -0.79 3.47 -14.10
N GLY A 391 -1.94 3.20 -14.73
CA GLY A 391 -2.02 2.26 -15.85
C GLY A 391 -1.10 2.60 -17.03
N ALA A 392 -0.55 3.82 -17.08
CA ALA A 392 0.45 4.25 -18.07
C ALA A 392 1.90 3.88 -17.70
N ILE A 393 2.19 3.61 -16.41
CA ILE A 393 3.55 3.37 -15.91
C ILE A 393 4.26 2.24 -16.66
N PRO A 394 3.65 1.06 -16.91
CA PRO A 394 4.34 -0.03 -17.59
C PRO A 394 4.89 0.36 -18.98
N PHE A 395 4.16 1.19 -19.73
CA PHE A 395 4.60 1.70 -21.03
C PHE A 395 5.71 2.74 -20.89
N ALA A 396 5.56 3.67 -19.94
CA ALA A 396 6.53 4.72 -19.69
C ALA A 396 7.85 4.17 -19.16
N SER A 397 7.83 3.11 -18.34
CA SER A 397 9.04 2.43 -17.86
C SER A 397 9.82 1.75 -18.99
N GLN A 398 9.13 1.24 -20.01
CA GLN A 398 9.76 0.58 -21.15
C GLN A 398 10.29 1.58 -22.20
N ASP A 399 9.59 2.69 -22.42
CA ASP A 399 9.96 3.68 -23.45
C ASP A 399 9.67 5.13 -23.04
N PRO A 400 10.36 5.65 -22.00
CA PRO A 400 10.02 6.91 -21.35
C PRO A 400 10.11 8.11 -22.29
N LEU A 401 11.13 8.13 -23.15
CA LEU A 401 11.43 9.26 -24.03
C LEU A 401 10.37 9.49 -25.12
N ARG A 402 9.57 8.48 -25.48
CA ARG A 402 8.47 8.65 -26.45
C ARG A 402 7.11 8.63 -25.78
N VAL A 403 6.93 7.82 -24.74
CA VAL A 403 5.63 7.69 -24.06
C VAL A 403 5.31 8.95 -23.26
N ILE A 404 6.21 9.41 -22.39
CA ILE A 404 5.93 10.53 -21.47
C ILE A 404 5.58 11.82 -22.24
N PRO A 405 6.36 12.27 -23.26
CA PRO A 405 5.98 13.45 -24.03
C PRO A 405 4.63 13.28 -24.76
N SER A 406 4.31 12.07 -25.21
CA SER A 406 3.06 11.81 -25.93
C SER A 406 1.83 11.94 -25.04
N ILE A 407 1.87 11.33 -23.85
CA ILE A 407 0.77 11.41 -22.90
C ILE A 407 0.64 12.82 -22.32
N VAL A 408 1.75 13.53 -22.10
CA VAL A 408 1.75 14.91 -21.62
C VAL A 408 1.07 15.84 -22.60
N VAL A 409 1.46 15.81 -23.87
CA VAL A 409 0.85 16.66 -24.91
C VAL A 409 -0.61 16.30 -25.12
N GLY A 410 -0.96 15.00 -25.03
CA GLY A 410 -2.35 14.54 -25.08
C GLY A 410 -3.20 15.07 -23.92
N SER A 411 -2.73 14.94 -22.69
CA SER A 411 -3.43 15.46 -21.50
C SER A 411 -3.55 16.98 -21.54
N MET A 412 -2.50 17.71 -21.97
CA MET A 412 -2.57 19.16 -22.19
C MET A 412 -3.69 19.53 -23.18
N ALA A 413 -3.77 18.84 -24.32
CA ALA A 413 -4.81 19.09 -25.32
C ALA A 413 -6.23 18.78 -24.77
N GLY A 414 -6.37 17.68 -24.04
CA GLY A 414 -7.62 17.31 -23.39
C GLY A 414 -8.07 18.34 -22.34
N SER A 415 -7.16 18.76 -21.46
CA SER A 415 -7.45 19.79 -20.44
C SER A 415 -7.86 21.12 -21.06
N VAL A 416 -7.16 21.59 -22.10
CA VAL A 416 -7.54 22.81 -22.81
C VAL A 416 -8.93 22.68 -23.44
N SER A 417 -9.22 21.55 -24.09
CA SER A 417 -10.55 21.29 -24.65
C SER A 417 -11.64 21.32 -23.57
N ALA A 418 -11.36 20.72 -22.40
CA ALA A 418 -12.28 20.67 -21.28
C ALA A 418 -12.58 22.08 -20.73
N THR A 419 -11.54 22.90 -20.56
CA THR A 419 -11.66 24.30 -20.15
C THR A 419 -12.51 25.11 -21.15
N LEU A 420 -12.24 24.98 -22.45
CA LEU A 420 -12.98 25.69 -23.49
C LEU A 420 -14.47 25.31 -23.54
N GLY A 421 -14.81 24.07 -23.19
CA GLY A 421 -16.19 23.63 -23.08
C GLY A 421 -16.80 23.76 -21.69
N ASN A 422 -16.15 24.47 -20.78
CA ASN A 422 -16.62 24.70 -19.41
C ASN A 422 -16.94 23.40 -18.66
N VAL A 423 -16.13 22.36 -18.86
CA VAL A 423 -16.27 21.10 -18.13
C VAL A 423 -15.91 21.33 -16.66
N GLY A 424 -16.82 20.97 -15.76
CA GLY A 424 -16.60 21.01 -14.31
C GLY A 424 -16.68 19.61 -13.72
N ASP A 425 -15.96 19.35 -12.63
CA ASP A 425 -16.07 18.10 -11.87
C ASP A 425 -16.22 18.41 -10.38
N ARG A 426 -17.24 17.79 -9.77
CA ARG A 426 -17.65 17.99 -8.37
C ARG A 426 -17.02 16.99 -7.42
N VAL A 427 -16.25 16.03 -7.94
CA VAL A 427 -15.63 14.96 -7.15
C VAL A 427 -14.13 15.04 -7.29
N ALA A 428 -13.39 14.78 -6.20
CA ALA A 428 -11.93 14.61 -6.26
C ALA A 428 -11.58 13.24 -6.84
N HIS A 429 -12.00 13.01 -8.08
CA HIS A 429 -11.71 11.81 -8.87
C HIS A 429 -11.72 12.22 -10.35
N GLY A 430 -11.61 11.27 -11.27
CA GLY A 430 -11.70 11.62 -12.67
C GLY A 430 -11.94 10.42 -13.57
N GLY A 431 -11.77 10.65 -14.87
CA GLY A 431 -12.07 9.66 -15.88
C GLY A 431 -13.57 9.46 -16.18
N PRO A 432 -13.88 8.64 -17.19
CA PRO A 432 -15.25 8.41 -17.65
C PRO A 432 -16.26 8.00 -16.56
N ILE A 433 -15.83 7.29 -15.51
CA ILE A 433 -16.73 6.80 -14.47
C ILE A 433 -17.47 7.94 -13.75
N VAL A 434 -16.78 9.02 -13.38
CA VAL A 434 -17.41 10.15 -12.68
C VAL A 434 -18.40 10.90 -13.57
N ALA A 435 -18.11 10.95 -14.86
CA ALA A 435 -19.01 11.57 -15.83
C ALA A 435 -20.31 10.77 -16.00
N VAL A 436 -20.22 9.43 -15.99
CA VAL A 436 -21.39 8.54 -16.04
C VAL A 436 -22.22 8.61 -14.75
N LEU A 437 -21.57 8.77 -13.61
CA LEU A 437 -22.23 8.87 -12.30
C LEU A 437 -22.81 10.27 -12.01
N GLY A 438 -22.72 11.21 -12.94
CA GLY A 438 -23.33 12.54 -12.84
C GLY A 438 -22.55 13.56 -12.02
N ALA A 439 -21.26 13.33 -11.78
CA ALA A 439 -20.39 14.27 -11.06
C ALA A 439 -19.82 15.40 -11.93
N VAL A 440 -19.96 15.28 -13.25
CA VAL A 440 -19.33 16.18 -14.22
C VAL A 440 -20.37 17.08 -14.88
N ASP A 441 -20.10 18.39 -14.93
CA ASP A 441 -20.87 19.34 -15.72
C ASP A 441 -20.44 19.27 -17.20
N ASN A 442 -21.36 19.50 -18.14
CA ASN A 442 -21.09 19.41 -19.58
C ASN A 442 -20.52 18.04 -20.01
N VAL A 443 -21.13 16.95 -19.51
CA VAL A 443 -20.71 15.54 -19.71
C VAL A 443 -20.36 15.20 -21.16
N VAL A 444 -21.16 15.63 -22.14
CA VAL A 444 -20.87 15.34 -23.56
C VAL A 444 -19.52 15.93 -23.96
N TRP A 445 -19.22 17.15 -23.52
CA TRP A 445 -17.96 17.81 -23.84
C TRP A 445 -16.78 17.24 -23.06
N PHE A 446 -17.01 16.71 -21.86
CA PHE A 446 -16.01 15.90 -21.15
C PHE A 446 -15.53 14.75 -22.03
N PHE A 447 -16.45 13.95 -22.58
CA PHE A 447 -16.10 12.82 -23.46
C PHE A 447 -15.40 13.28 -24.74
N VAL A 448 -15.86 14.38 -25.36
CA VAL A 448 -15.18 14.98 -26.52
C VAL A 448 -13.73 15.37 -26.17
N SER A 449 -13.52 15.96 -24.99
CA SER A 449 -12.19 16.39 -24.54
C SER A 449 -11.26 15.22 -24.26
N VAL A 450 -11.77 14.14 -23.66
CA VAL A 450 -11.03 12.87 -23.50
C VAL A 450 -10.63 12.30 -24.86
N LEU A 451 -11.57 12.25 -25.82
CA LEU A 451 -11.30 11.75 -27.17
C LEU A 451 -10.25 12.59 -27.90
N ILE A 452 -10.28 13.92 -27.76
CA ILE A 452 -9.26 14.81 -28.32
C ILE A 452 -7.88 14.50 -27.72
N GLY A 453 -7.77 14.43 -26.39
CA GLY A 453 -6.50 14.15 -25.74
C GLY A 453 -5.94 12.76 -26.09
N VAL A 454 -6.81 11.75 -26.18
CA VAL A 454 -6.46 10.40 -26.63
C VAL A 454 -5.99 10.40 -28.09
N ALA A 455 -6.68 11.10 -28.99
CA ALA A 455 -6.30 11.20 -30.39
C ALA A 455 -4.93 11.88 -30.55
N VAL A 456 -4.67 12.95 -29.79
CA VAL A 456 -3.37 13.63 -29.76
C VAL A 456 -2.28 12.70 -29.20
N THR A 457 -2.56 11.96 -28.14
CA THR A 457 -1.62 10.96 -27.59
C THR A 457 -1.25 9.91 -28.64
N ILE A 458 -2.24 9.34 -29.33
CA ILE A 458 -2.02 8.35 -30.39
C ILE A 458 -1.22 8.95 -31.55
N LEU A 459 -1.51 10.19 -31.96
CA LEU A 459 -0.77 10.89 -33.01
C LEU A 459 0.69 11.09 -32.62
N MET A 460 0.94 11.55 -31.39
CA MET A 460 2.30 11.74 -30.87
C MET A 460 3.07 10.42 -30.81
N LEU A 461 2.44 9.34 -30.31
CA LEU A 461 3.04 8.01 -30.30
C LEU A 461 3.33 7.50 -31.72
N ARG A 462 2.44 7.77 -32.67
CA ARG A 462 2.64 7.40 -34.08
C ARG A 462 3.87 8.08 -34.68
N LEU A 463 4.11 9.35 -34.33
CA LEU A 463 5.24 10.15 -34.81
C LEU A 463 6.55 9.80 -34.11
N LEU A 464 6.52 9.56 -32.80
CA LEU A 464 7.72 9.40 -31.98
C LEU A 464 8.18 7.93 -31.85
N LYS A 465 7.25 6.99 -31.63
CA LYS A 465 7.59 5.57 -31.38
C LYS A 465 7.89 4.86 -32.69
N LYS A 466 8.97 4.07 -32.75
CA LYS A 466 9.37 3.32 -33.94
C LYS A 466 8.64 1.97 -34.02
N ASP A 467 8.61 1.40 -35.21
CA ASP A 467 8.11 0.02 -35.39
C ASP A 467 9.12 -0.95 -34.76
N ILE A 468 8.61 -2.00 -34.14
CA ILE A 468 9.41 -3.07 -33.53
C ILE A 468 9.45 -4.25 -34.49
N ASP A 469 10.62 -4.84 -34.70
CA ASP A 469 10.72 -6.11 -35.43
C ASP A 469 10.03 -7.19 -34.61
N GLN A 470 9.02 -7.83 -35.22
CA GLN A 470 8.25 -8.90 -34.57
C GLN A 470 9.09 -10.18 -34.52
N GLY A 471 10.10 -10.22 -33.66
CA GLY A 471 11.03 -11.33 -33.54
C GLY A 471 11.94 -11.33 -32.32
N GLU A 472 12.11 -10.22 -31.60
CA GLU A 472 12.99 -10.17 -30.42
C GLU A 472 12.23 -9.80 -29.13
N PRO A 473 12.40 -10.55 -28.03
CA PRO A 473 12.04 -10.07 -26.71
C PRO A 473 12.93 -8.86 -26.37
N VAL A 474 12.30 -7.75 -26.01
CA VAL A 474 13.00 -6.53 -25.60
C VAL A 474 13.76 -6.83 -24.30
N ILE A 475 15.08 -6.97 -24.41
CA ILE A 475 16.00 -7.03 -23.28
C ILE A 475 15.97 -5.67 -22.59
N SER A 476 15.65 -5.66 -21.30
CA SER A 476 15.75 -4.47 -20.44
C SER A 476 17.20 -3.94 -20.46
N ALA A 477 17.37 -2.62 -20.59
CA ALA A 477 18.68 -1.96 -20.63
C ALA A 477 19.46 -2.00 -19.28
N ALA A 478 19.19 -2.98 -18.42
CA ALA A 478 19.90 -3.21 -17.16
C ALA A 478 20.99 -4.31 -17.24
N ASP A 479 21.06 -5.11 -18.32
CA ASP A 479 21.89 -6.33 -18.35
C ASP A 479 23.20 -6.26 -19.16
N GLN A 480 23.74 -5.07 -19.44
CA GLN A 480 25.10 -4.99 -19.99
C GLN A 480 26.18 -5.00 -18.89
N VAL A 481 26.34 -6.15 -18.24
CA VAL A 481 27.62 -6.60 -17.67
C VAL A 481 27.76 -8.10 -17.95
N GLN A 482 28.52 -8.43 -18.99
CA GLN A 482 28.96 -9.81 -19.27
C GLN A 482 30.00 -10.26 -18.23
N PRO A 483 29.87 -11.48 -17.67
CA PRO A 483 31.03 -12.22 -17.19
C PRO A 483 31.45 -13.24 -18.26
N ALA A 484 32.70 -13.11 -18.70
CA ALA A 484 33.36 -14.09 -19.55
C ALA A 484 33.70 -15.37 -18.77
N GLY A 485 33.41 -16.52 -19.38
CA GLY A 485 34.18 -17.76 -19.25
C GLY A 485 34.05 -18.57 -17.96
N GLN A 486 33.24 -19.63 -18.00
CA GLN A 486 33.47 -20.85 -17.19
C GLN A 486 34.17 -21.90 -18.05
N PRO A 487 35.07 -22.71 -17.46
CA PRO A 487 35.21 -24.10 -17.86
C PRO A 487 34.87 -25.08 -16.72
N ALA A 488 33.90 -25.95 -17.03
CA ALA A 488 33.81 -27.40 -16.79
C ALA A 488 34.06 -28.03 -15.40
N ALA A 489 33.01 -28.70 -14.90
CA ALA A 489 32.89 -30.09 -14.37
C ALA A 489 34.16 -30.78 -13.81
N SER A 490 34.18 -31.55 -12.71
CA SER A 490 33.21 -32.54 -12.19
C SER A 490 33.74 -33.14 -10.83
N PRO A 491 33.26 -34.28 -10.25
CA PRO A 491 32.75 -34.39 -8.86
C PRO A 491 33.59 -35.32 -7.93
N ALA A 492 33.06 -35.58 -6.71
CA ALA A 492 33.37 -36.62 -5.70
C ALA A 492 33.65 -35.99 -4.32
N ASN A 493 33.28 -36.53 -3.16
CA ASN A 493 32.76 -37.85 -2.79
C ASN A 493 32.11 -37.73 -1.39
N GLU A 494 31.13 -38.59 -1.12
CA GLU A 494 30.50 -38.78 0.18
C GLU A 494 31.49 -39.28 1.26
N THR A 495 31.24 -38.94 2.53
CA THR A 495 31.45 -39.90 3.63
C THR A 495 30.44 -39.67 4.76
N LYS A 496 29.55 -40.66 4.94
CA LYS A 496 28.67 -40.95 6.09
C LYS A 496 29.52 -41.12 7.37
N THR A 497 29.08 -41.05 8.63
CA THR A 497 27.88 -41.54 9.35
C THR A 497 28.07 -41.05 10.81
N ALA A 498 27.06 -40.73 11.60
CA ALA A 498 26.43 -41.69 12.52
C ALA A 498 25.24 -41.04 13.25
N ALA A 499 24.17 -41.82 13.42
CA ALA A 499 22.95 -41.45 14.12
C ALA A 499 23.02 -41.82 15.62
N ASP A 500 22.31 -41.07 16.46
CA ASP A 500 21.79 -41.47 17.77
C ASP A 500 20.47 -40.67 18.03
N PRO A 501 19.49 -41.15 18.83
CA PRO A 501 18.14 -41.41 18.32
C PRO A 501 17.08 -40.87 19.30
N THR A 502 16.65 -39.62 19.14
CA THR A 502 15.46 -39.11 19.83
C THR A 502 14.77 -38.07 18.96
N GLY A 503 13.71 -38.52 18.29
CA GLY A 503 12.95 -37.73 17.31
C GLY A 503 12.19 -36.57 17.94
N ASN A 504 12.59 -35.36 17.55
CA ASN A 504 11.72 -34.33 16.99
C ASN A 504 12.65 -33.21 16.50
N GLU A 505 13.21 -33.41 15.30
CA GLU A 505 14.00 -32.37 14.63
C GLU A 505 13.05 -31.27 14.13
N ASN A 506 13.25 -30.05 14.63
CA ASN A 506 12.57 -28.86 14.14
C ASN A 506 13.06 -28.56 12.70
N VAL A 507 12.26 -28.92 11.69
CA VAL A 507 12.59 -28.61 10.28
C VAL A 507 12.44 -27.10 10.04
N GLU A 508 13.55 -26.41 9.81
CA GLU A 508 13.56 -25.01 9.40
C GLU A 508 13.19 -24.90 7.91
N ILE A 509 11.94 -24.55 7.61
CA ILE A 509 11.44 -24.40 6.23
C ILE A 509 11.99 -23.09 5.65
N SER A 510 12.90 -23.15 4.70
CA SER A 510 13.54 -21.99 4.05
C SER A 510 13.12 -21.81 2.59
N LYS A 511 12.70 -22.90 1.95
CA LYS A 511 12.22 -22.97 0.57
C LYS A 511 11.00 -23.87 0.49
N LEU A 512 10.18 -23.66 -0.54
CA LEU A 512 9.01 -24.51 -0.75
C LEU A 512 9.39 -25.98 -0.98
N THR A 513 10.53 -26.22 -1.64
CA THR A 513 11.03 -27.58 -1.90
C THR A 513 11.58 -28.30 -0.68
N ASP A 514 11.66 -27.62 0.48
CA ASP A 514 11.96 -28.30 1.75
C ASP A 514 10.75 -29.14 2.22
N ILE A 515 9.56 -28.85 1.69
CA ILE A 515 8.27 -29.45 2.08
C ILE A 515 7.39 -29.86 0.89
N LEU A 516 7.92 -29.76 -0.33
CA LEU A 516 7.28 -30.13 -1.58
C LEU A 516 8.30 -30.89 -2.42
N THR A 517 7.91 -32.05 -2.92
CA THR A 517 8.70 -32.93 -3.79
C THR A 517 8.00 -33.10 -5.14
N GLU A 518 8.68 -33.64 -6.14
CA GLU A 518 8.11 -33.83 -7.49
C GLU A 518 6.88 -34.75 -7.50
N ASP A 519 6.81 -35.73 -6.61
CA ASP A 519 5.68 -36.65 -6.52
C ASP A 519 4.42 -36.03 -5.87
N LEU A 520 4.60 -34.91 -5.16
CA LEU A 520 3.56 -34.03 -4.64
C LEU A 520 3.08 -32.97 -5.66
N ILE A 521 3.51 -33.08 -6.92
CA ILE A 521 2.98 -32.28 -8.02
C ILE A 521 1.98 -33.10 -8.83
N GLU A 522 0.82 -32.52 -9.11
CA GLU A 522 -0.16 -33.04 -10.06
C GLU A 522 -0.59 -31.97 -11.06
N LEU A 523 -0.26 -32.16 -12.34
CA LEU A 523 -0.48 -31.13 -13.37
C LEU A 523 -1.85 -31.23 -14.05
N ASN A 524 -2.54 -32.35 -13.82
CA ASN A 524 -3.83 -32.67 -14.44
C ASN A 524 -4.79 -33.25 -13.39
N LEU A 525 -5.36 -32.37 -12.56
CA LEU A 525 -6.44 -32.75 -11.65
C LEU A 525 -7.71 -33.12 -12.44
N ASN A 526 -8.33 -34.25 -12.12
CA ASN A 526 -9.43 -34.81 -12.91
C ASN A 526 -10.80 -34.30 -12.48
N ASN A 527 -11.00 -34.04 -11.19
CA ASN A 527 -12.28 -33.57 -10.62
C ASN A 527 -12.49 -32.08 -10.81
N ALA A 528 -13.69 -31.73 -11.30
CA ALA A 528 -14.09 -30.36 -11.62
C ALA A 528 -14.69 -29.62 -10.42
N THR A 529 -14.86 -30.32 -9.29
CA THR A 529 -15.44 -29.77 -8.06
C THR A 529 -14.35 -29.49 -7.03
N LYS A 530 -14.59 -28.48 -6.18
CA LYS A 530 -13.73 -28.10 -5.05
C LYS A 530 -13.40 -29.31 -4.16
N GLU A 531 -14.43 -30.03 -3.72
CA GLU A 531 -14.28 -31.22 -2.87
C GLU A 531 -13.51 -32.36 -3.56
N GLY A 532 -13.76 -32.62 -4.84
CA GLY A 532 -13.08 -33.68 -5.57
C GLY A 532 -11.59 -33.38 -5.79
N ALA A 533 -11.22 -32.11 -6.00
CA ALA A 533 -9.82 -31.71 -6.06
C ALA A 533 -9.13 -31.76 -4.69
N ILE A 534 -9.85 -31.42 -3.61
CA ILE A 534 -9.35 -31.64 -2.24
C ILE A 534 -9.06 -33.12 -2.03
N ASP A 535 -9.95 -34.02 -2.44
CA ASP A 535 -9.75 -35.48 -2.31
C ASP A 535 -8.54 -35.99 -3.10
N GLU A 536 -8.35 -35.53 -4.35
CA GLU A 536 -7.18 -35.91 -5.16
C GLU A 536 -5.85 -35.47 -4.52
N LEU A 537 -5.80 -34.25 -3.96
CA LEU A 537 -4.62 -33.72 -3.30
C LEU A 537 -4.34 -34.42 -1.95
N ILE A 538 -5.38 -34.76 -1.19
CA ILE A 538 -5.25 -35.55 0.05
C ILE A 538 -4.75 -36.97 -0.26
N ALA A 539 -5.26 -37.61 -1.30
CA ALA A 539 -4.78 -38.93 -1.72
C ALA A 539 -3.29 -38.92 -2.10
N LYS A 540 -2.78 -37.82 -2.66
CA LYS A 540 -1.34 -37.62 -2.91
C LYS A 540 -0.54 -37.54 -1.62
N LEU A 541 -1.00 -36.74 -0.66
CA LEU A 541 -0.37 -36.62 0.66
C LEU A 541 -0.35 -37.98 1.40
N ALA A 542 -1.42 -38.76 1.29
CA ALA A 542 -1.49 -40.11 1.87
C ALA A 542 -0.52 -41.07 1.19
N LYS A 543 -0.42 -41.05 -0.14
CA LYS A 543 0.54 -41.86 -0.90
C LYS A 543 1.99 -41.50 -0.57
N HIS A 544 2.28 -40.22 -0.35
CA HIS A 544 3.57 -39.71 0.13
C HIS A 544 3.80 -40.02 1.64
N GLN A 545 2.80 -40.58 2.33
CA GLN A 545 2.83 -40.88 3.77
C GLN A 545 3.01 -39.64 4.67
N ALA A 546 2.72 -38.44 4.16
CA ALA A 546 2.75 -37.17 4.90
C ALA A 546 1.60 -37.08 5.93
N ILE A 547 0.52 -37.83 5.70
CA ILE A 547 -0.63 -37.94 6.61
C ILE A 547 -0.90 -39.38 7.05
N THR A 548 -1.50 -39.55 8.22
CA THR A 548 -1.91 -40.84 8.82
C THR A 548 -3.39 -41.16 8.62
N SER A 549 -4.22 -40.16 8.31
CA SER A 549 -5.67 -40.30 8.12
C SER A 549 -6.18 -39.26 7.11
N GLU A 550 -6.64 -39.74 5.96
CA GLU A 550 -7.25 -38.89 4.92
C GLU A 550 -8.52 -38.21 5.42
N ALA A 551 -9.37 -38.95 6.15
CA ALA A 551 -10.64 -38.44 6.66
C ALA A 551 -10.44 -37.29 7.66
N ASP A 552 -9.51 -37.45 8.61
CA ASP A 552 -9.26 -36.43 9.63
C ASP A 552 -8.61 -35.17 9.05
N PHE A 553 -7.75 -35.33 8.04
CA PHE A 553 -7.17 -34.18 7.36
C PHE A 553 -8.18 -33.48 6.45
N LYS A 554 -9.04 -34.23 5.74
CA LYS A 554 -10.14 -33.67 4.95
C LYS A 554 -11.08 -32.83 5.82
N ALA A 555 -11.46 -33.34 6.99
CA ALA A 555 -12.29 -32.61 7.93
C ALA A 555 -11.66 -31.27 8.36
N ALA A 556 -10.34 -31.24 8.58
CA ALA A 556 -9.62 -30.01 8.92
C ALA A 556 -9.59 -28.99 7.77
N ILE A 557 -9.44 -29.43 6.52
CA ILE A 557 -9.49 -28.56 5.34
C ILE A 557 -10.90 -27.98 5.16
N LEU A 558 -11.94 -28.82 5.24
CA LEU A 558 -13.32 -28.37 5.05
C LEU A 558 -13.76 -27.40 6.16
N ALA A 559 -13.41 -27.67 7.42
CA ALA A 559 -13.66 -26.75 8.52
C ALA A 559 -13.02 -25.37 8.29
N ARG A 560 -11.83 -25.33 7.68
CA ARG A 560 -11.17 -24.07 7.32
C ARG A 560 -11.87 -23.34 6.16
N GLU A 561 -12.32 -24.06 5.15
CA GLU A 561 -13.09 -23.50 4.03
C GLU A 561 -14.46 -22.95 4.47
N GLU A 562 -15.11 -23.57 5.46
CA GLU A 562 -16.39 -23.09 6.00
C GLU A 562 -16.28 -21.71 6.68
N GLU A 563 -15.13 -21.35 7.23
CA GLU A 563 -14.90 -20.02 7.82
C GLU A 563 -14.87 -18.93 6.74
N SER A 564 -14.24 -19.21 5.60
CA SER A 564 -14.15 -18.36 4.42
C SER A 564 -13.40 -19.10 3.30
N THR A 565 -13.74 -18.79 2.05
CA THR A 565 -13.06 -19.32 0.86
C THR A 565 -11.54 -19.18 0.94
N THR A 566 -10.81 -20.24 0.56
CA THR A 566 -9.34 -20.14 0.34
C THR A 566 -8.97 -19.83 -1.11
N GLY A 567 -9.96 -19.52 -1.96
CA GLY A 567 -9.76 -18.99 -3.29
C GLY A 567 -9.35 -17.53 -3.21
N ILE A 568 -8.06 -17.26 -3.37
CA ILE A 568 -7.50 -15.90 -3.24
C ILE A 568 -7.72 -15.03 -4.49
N GLY A 569 -8.16 -15.65 -5.59
CA GLY A 569 -8.30 -15.03 -6.90
C GLY A 569 -7.06 -15.21 -7.78
N MET A 570 -7.02 -14.54 -8.94
CA MET A 570 -5.94 -14.66 -9.93
C MET A 570 -5.67 -16.11 -10.35
N ASN A 571 -6.73 -16.91 -10.45
CA ASN A 571 -6.70 -18.35 -10.72
C ASN A 571 -5.98 -19.21 -9.65
N ILE A 572 -5.93 -18.77 -8.39
CA ILE A 572 -5.25 -19.51 -7.30
C ILE A 572 -6.21 -19.88 -6.17
N ALA A 573 -6.04 -21.09 -5.64
CA ALA A 573 -6.56 -21.50 -4.35
C ALA A 573 -5.44 -22.05 -3.45
N ILE A 574 -5.52 -21.76 -2.15
CA ILE A 574 -4.55 -22.26 -1.16
C ILE A 574 -5.30 -22.93 0.00
N PRO A 575 -5.94 -24.10 -0.21
CA PRO A 575 -6.59 -24.83 0.87
C PRO A 575 -5.57 -25.27 1.91
N HIS A 576 -5.86 -25.06 3.19
CA HIS A 576 -4.86 -25.29 4.24
C HIS A 576 -5.51 -25.73 5.55
N GLY A 577 -4.79 -26.54 6.33
CA GLY A 577 -5.32 -27.08 7.57
C GLY A 577 -4.23 -27.56 8.54
N LYS A 578 -4.51 -27.38 9.83
CA LYS A 578 -3.73 -27.98 10.92
C LYS A 578 -4.45 -29.25 11.39
N SER A 579 -3.77 -30.39 11.42
CA SER A 579 -4.36 -31.65 11.89
C SER A 579 -3.35 -32.56 12.56
N ALA A 580 -3.79 -33.31 13.57
CA ALA A 580 -2.98 -34.36 14.21
C ALA A 580 -2.70 -35.53 13.26
N ALA A 581 -3.44 -35.61 12.14
CA ALA A 581 -3.19 -36.59 11.10
C ALA A 581 -1.97 -36.25 10.24
N VAL A 582 -1.41 -35.04 10.33
CA VAL A 582 -0.23 -34.64 9.55
C VAL A 582 1.04 -34.91 10.35
N LYS A 583 2.00 -35.63 9.76
CA LYS A 583 3.26 -36.01 10.42
C LYS A 583 4.29 -34.88 10.39
N GLU A 584 4.40 -34.21 9.25
CA GLU A 584 5.34 -33.12 9.00
C GLU A 584 4.72 -32.07 8.07
N PRO A 585 5.14 -30.79 8.14
CA PRO A 585 4.66 -29.76 7.23
C PRO A 585 4.92 -30.15 5.77
N CYS A 586 3.89 -30.10 4.94
CA CYS A 586 3.96 -30.57 3.56
C CYS A 586 3.05 -29.73 2.66
N VAL A 587 3.47 -29.51 1.42
CA VAL A 587 2.68 -28.83 0.38
C VAL A 587 2.52 -29.74 -0.83
N VAL A 588 1.29 -29.88 -1.30
CA VAL A 588 0.97 -30.55 -2.56
C VAL A 588 0.46 -29.51 -3.56
N PHE A 589 1.00 -29.54 -4.77
CA PHE A 589 0.64 -28.63 -5.85
C PHE A 589 -0.21 -29.35 -6.89
N GLY A 590 -1.38 -28.80 -7.17
CA GLY A 590 -2.31 -29.27 -8.19
C GLY A 590 -2.56 -28.21 -9.27
N ARG A 591 -2.69 -28.64 -10.52
CA ARG A 591 -3.14 -27.80 -11.63
C ARG A 591 -4.34 -28.42 -12.35
N ARG A 592 -5.30 -27.56 -12.71
CA ARG A 592 -6.37 -27.87 -13.66
C ARG A 592 -6.47 -26.76 -14.70
N GLU A 593 -6.25 -27.08 -15.98
CA GLU A 593 -6.22 -26.09 -17.06
C GLU A 593 -7.54 -25.34 -17.24
N GLU A 594 -8.65 -26.06 -17.09
CA GLU A 594 -10.03 -25.54 -17.19
C GLU A 594 -10.41 -24.67 -15.98
N GLY A 595 -9.71 -24.85 -14.85
CA GLY A 595 -10.02 -24.24 -13.56
C GLY A 595 -11.15 -24.97 -12.82
N ILE A 596 -11.21 -24.71 -11.52
CA ILE A 596 -12.22 -25.22 -10.58
C ILE A 596 -12.91 -24.03 -9.96
N ASP A 597 -14.23 -24.04 -9.87
CA ASP A 597 -14.92 -23.03 -9.07
C ASP A 597 -14.57 -23.24 -7.59
N TRP A 598 -13.76 -22.33 -7.08
CA TRP A 598 -13.31 -22.33 -5.69
C TRP A 598 -14.01 -21.26 -4.86
N GLU A 599 -15.00 -20.56 -5.43
CA GLU A 599 -15.62 -19.37 -4.86
C GLU A 599 -14.56 -18.30 -4.56
N SER A 600 -13.65 -18.05 -5.52
CA SER A 600 -12.56 -17.08 -5.33
C SER A 600 -13.09 -15.66 -5.11
N LEU A 601 -12.35 -14.86 -4.34
CA LEU A 601 -12.73 -13.47 -4.01
C LEU A 601 -12.96 -12.56 -5.23
N ASP A 602 -12.29 -12.84 -6.34
CA ASP A 602 -12.43 -12.10 -7.61
C ASP A 602 -13.36 -12.81 -8.63
N GLY A 603 -13.98 -13.93 -8.25
CA GLY A 603 -14.82 -14.75 -9.11
C GLY A 603 -14.06 -15.59 -10.15
N SER A 604 -12.73 -15.57 -10.16
CA SER A 604 -11.95 -16.38 -11.10
C SER A 604 -11.91 -17.86 -10.68
N PRO A 605 -12.01 -18.82 -11.62
CA PRO A 605 -11.84 -20.23 -11.29
C PRO A 605 -10.37 -20.52 -10.96
N ALA A 606 -10.13 -21.28 -9.89
CA ALA A 606 -8.80 -21.65 -9.46
C ALA A 606 -8.19 -22.70 -10.40
N LYS A 607 -7.05 -22.38 -11.01
CA LYS A 607 -6.28 -23.27 -11.88
C LYS A 607 -5.05 -23.83 -11.18
N LEU A 608 -4.46 -23.08 -10.26
CA LEU A 608 -3.30 -23.44 -9.47
C LEU A 608 -3.75 -23.63 -8.02
N ILE A 609 -3.63 -24.84 -7.49
CA ILE A 609 -4.09 -25.19 -6.14
C ILE A 609 -2.89 -25.65 -5.32
N PHE A 610 -2.62 -24.95 -4.22
CA PHE A 610 -1.54 -25.29 -3.30
C PHE A 610 -2.12 -25.71 -1.96
N MET A 611 -2.22 -27.02 -1.71
CA MET A 611 -2.73 -27.49 -0.43
C MET A 611 -1.62 -27.58 0.61
N ILE A 612 -1.82 -26.92 1.75
CA ILE A 612 -0.84 -26.87 2.85
C ILE A 612 -1.33 -27.78 4.00
N ALA A 613 -0.55 -28.80 4.32
CA ALA A 613 -0.77 -29.70 5.44
C ALA A 613 0.23 -29.39 6.57
N VAL A 614 -0.26 -29.13 7.78
CA VAL A 614 0.61 -28.84 8.94
C VAL A 614 0.18 -29.66 10.17
N PRO A 615 1.12 -30.20 10.98
CA PRO A 615 0.80 -30.84 12.25
C PRO A 615 0.07 -29.90 13.22
N ALA A 616 -0.88 -30.45 14.00
CA ALA A 616 -1.66 -29.67 14.96
C ALA A 616 -0.82 -29.02 16.08
N ASP A 617 0.27 -29.65 16.47
CA ASP A 617 1.19 -29.24 17.54
C ASP A 617 2.35 -28.35 17.05
N ASN A 618 2.33 -27.92 15.79
CA ASN A 618 3.38 -27.07 15.22
C ASN A 618 3.40 -25.67 15.89
N LYS A 619 4.41 -25.45 16.75
CA LYS A 619 4.59 -24.23 17.56
C LYS A 619 5.22 -23.04 16.83
N ASN A 620 5.72 -23.23 15.59
CA ASN A 620 6.54 -22.24 14.88
C ASN A 620 5.79 -21.45 13.81
N ASP A 621 4.45 -21.45 13.83
CA ASP A 621 3.63 -20.82 12.79
C ASP A 621 4.02 -21.22 11.36
N ALA A 622 4.49 -22.47 11.17
CA ALA A 622 4.94 -22.99 9.88
C ALA A 622 3.88 -22.76 8.78
N HIS A 623 2.61 -22.93 9.15
CA HIS A 623 1.46 -22.60 8.33
C HIS A 623 1.50 -21.16 7.74
N LEU A 624 1.73 -20.15 8.58
CA LEU A 624 1.78 -18.74 8.16
C LEU A 624 3.03 -18.46 7.33
N LYS A 625 4.17 -19.09 7.65
CA LYS A 625 5.40 -18.96 6.87
C LYS A 625 5.23 -19.49 5.45
N ILE A 626 4.65 -20.69 5.30
CA ILE A 626 4.37 -21.30 3.99
C ILE A 626 3.38 -20.44 3.20
N LEU A 627 2.29 -19.99 3.83
CA LEU A 627 1.33 -19.07 3.23
C LEU A 627 1.99 -17.78 2.74
N GLN A 628 2.87 -17.18 3.54
CA GLN A 628 3.58 -15.95 3.16
C GLN A 628 4.51 -16.17 1.96
N MET A 629 5.28 -17.27 1.95
CA MET A 629 6.18 -17.63 0.85
C MET A 629 5.41 -17.84 -0.46
N LEU A 630 4.35 -18.65 -0.41
CA LEU A 630 3.48 -18.91 -1.55
C LEU A 630 2.80 -17.62 -2.02
N SER A 631 2.15 -16.87 -1.11
CA SER A 631 1.42 -15.65 -1.47
C SER A 631 2.33 -14.62 -2.13
N ARG A 632 3.54 -14.40 -1.60
CA ARG A 632 4.52 -13.46 -2.17
C ARG A 632 4.92 -13.86 -3.59
N ARG A 633 5.28 -15.13 -3.81
CA ARG A 633 5.73 -15.59 -5.12
C ARG A 633 4.57 -15.63 -6.12
N LEU A 634 3.41 -16.07 -5.68
CA LEU A 634 2.22 -16.21 -6.52
C LEU A 634 1.60 -14.87 -6.90
N MET A 635 1.92 -13.75 -6.25
CA MET A 635 1.53 -12.42 -6.74
C MET A 635 2.28 -11.98 -8.02
N ASP A 636 3.38 -12.65 -8.39
CA ASP A 636 4.09 -12.38 -9.65
C ASP A 636 3.38 -13.04 -10.85
N ASP A 637 2.84 -12.20 -11.73
CA ASP A 637 2.13 -12.61 -12.95
C ASP A 637 2.99 -13.50 -13.85
N GLN A 638 4.28 -13.18 -14.03
CA GLN A 638 5.17 -13.95 -14.90
C GLN A 638 5.38 -15.36 -14.36
N PHE A 639 5.45 -15.50 -13.04
CA PHE A 639 5.58 -16.80 -12.39
C PHE A 639 4.31 -17.64 -12.50
N ARG A 640 3.15 -17.03 -12.28
CA ARG A 640 1.87 -17.74 -12.46
C ARG A 640 1.70 -18.21 -13.90
N GLU A 641 1.98 -17.34 -14.88
CA GLU A 641 1.92 -17.70 -16.29
C GLU A 641 2.92 -18.80 -16.65
N ALA A 642 4.15 -18.73 -16.14
CA ALA A 642 5.14 -19.78 -16.34
C ALA A 642 4.64 -21.12 -15.77
N LEU A 643 4.10 -21.10 -14.55
CA LEU A 643 3.58 -22.30 -13.88
C LEU A 643 2.30 -22.85 -14.53
N LEU A 644 1.48 -22.00 -15.14
CA LEU A 644 0.32 -22.42 -15.93
C LEU A 644 0.73 -23.10 -17.24
N ASN A 645 1.90 -22.75 -17.80
CA ASN A 645 2.36 -23.26 -19.10
C ASN A 645 3.34 -24.44 -19.01
N VAL A 646 3.73 -24.87 -17.81
CA VAL A 646 4.59 -26.07 -17.66
C VAL A 646 3.91 -27.30 -18.24
N THR A 647 4.70 -28.16 -18.87
CA THR A 647 4.22 -29.39 -19.50
C THR A 647 4.63 -30.64 -18.73
N THR A 648 5.66 -30.52 -17.88
CA THR A 648 6.19 -31.62 -17.08
C THR A 648 6.28 -31.27 -15.59
N LYS A 649 6.23 -32.30 -14.72
CA LYS A 649 6.36 -32.12 -13.25
C LYS A 649 7.74 -31.58 -12.87
N GLU A 650 8.77 -31.95 -13.63
CA GLU A 650 10.14 -31.46 -13.46
C GLU A 650 10.23 -29.95 -13.72
N GLU A 651 9.64 -29.47 -14.83
CA GLU A 651 9.55 -28.02 -15.11
C GLU A 651 8.81 -27.26 -14.01
N ALA A 652 7.69 -27.82 -13.53
CA ALA A 652 6.93 -27.25 -12.43
C ALA A 652 7.76 -27.20 -11.14
N TYR A 653 8.45 -28.28 -10.82
CA TYR A 653 9.32 -28.37 -9.65
C TYR A 653 10.48 -27.37 -9.71
N ASP A 654 11.13 -27.24 -10.87
CA ASP A 654 12.21 -26.28 -11.10
C ASP A 654 11.76 -24.84 -10.92
N LEU A 655 10.55 -24.49 -11.37
CA LEU A 655 9.96 -23.18 -11.08
C LEU A 655 9.69 -23.02 -9.58
N LEU A 656 9.10 -24.03 -8.94
CA LEU A 656 8.76 -23.99 -7.51
C LEU A 656 9.99 -23.93 -6.59
N LYS A 657 11.17 -24.39 -7.03
CA LYS A 657 12.47 -24.17 -6.33
C LYS A 657 12.79 -22.69 -6.09
N THR A 658 12.22 -21.80 -6.90
CA THR A 658 12.44 -20.36 -6.78
C THR A 658 11.59 -19.71 -5.66
N VAL A 659 10.66 -20.46 -5.07
CA VAL A 659 9.83 -20.02 -3.95
C VAL A 659 10.61 -20.18 -2.65
N ALA A 660 11.07 -19.04 -2.09
CA ALA A 660 11.77 -18.94 -0.81
C ALA A 660 11.11 -17.89 0.08
#